data_AF-A0A925WPQ2-F1
#
_entry.id   AF-A0A925WPQ2-F1
#
_cell.length_a   1.000
_cell.length_b   1.000
_cell.length_c   1.000
_cell.angle_alpha   90.00
_cell.angle_beta   90.00
_cell.angle_gamma   90.00
#
_symmetry.space_group_name_H-M   'P 1'
#
loop_
_entity.id
_entity.type
_entity.pdbx_description
1 polymer ?
#
loop_
_entity_poly.entity_id
_entity_poly.type
_entity_poly.pdbx_seq_one_letter_code
_entity_poly.pdbx_strand_id
1 'polypeptide(L)'
;NWSRAVDVLRELRDQAGAGTAPLVKLLLDCTLLLVDAPFGDNIPEAVQSALQMLGDGQMSDAAHLLLTAETPDDGVRRVQWLLAERISAHAPEVMLLRPNLYRLDLALAALAGDGIALAEARTALSEIHNVLESNSQSRSLAALRDTYRTAVDRLNLLNTLLSTLAVQHNLSNRKLPLSSLDRAANAAMALADNMHVVGKQATSSPRDALGALDSSRAIDPTSDAWDGIGAMLDLLYKLLGSYQTYVPAADGSDLELWFKTTQAELAPFLGNLFDELLSEIVTGLKTADQAWGDYAAAALQGDRTTVIATLTTAIDAVTTLSPTLSGWLNQLRAVVDGANYIERHALYGGLGRALADGWEAFDRGRLADAERLGQQAYEIARSEPERFAAQRLRDLTRLTRDWVERNAVLSAARTQTALAAVEALFTPDELKQRDNFNAQMPSKETFLRAMTKGIVELFQRRSTAPARILTVAYVMLGALDAHDDLLDDALFWREAALRVLGEGGSKQLIVRTLDEFVDRRRDLLRISGLLNGLHDTESLKRLEQTRRLVEENPQAKTVSAALQSVRDFEVAIRDWADGDFRAAGLKLESALKAVDDAEAAADLKLPAYRAWLGKLTTAAADLHVTARTLRGSIEKRPDAPDDAIRNAHHKLAQISAQLLGVESAAALIGWRDTYERFLGVYIDKSTRRSQKLERFNELFRAMFIDRHPAYALYRHWVDLTERAPEFPAPPTSDPTPRIDERPPLDTSDGDTAPSRYDDLLTPNAPRRVSPVLIVAIVVGVGLAMLIGITLLNRGAANGDQNLGAGFALTLSQTPTATVSPSATARPTTAPVTATPRPPTLTRTPAPTRTATIAATLSTPTDSATPAPPTQTFTPSMTFTASATPTLTPTATLTLPPGGLQGSQNLLDLLPRLSADEIGWTPEQFSLGPRGEYWRFGVGADTPGAEISIALLPSTLDAFYGGDAPVRIRRAEATLSLLTANPQLPPEQVYFGLALRSAAGDEIGLYIQAVNLTTINVYQRVNGELTFIVQQATNFITARMRLDRDPATGNVTLVLNDAAIGQPLAFVAPDAPVVPLLFVGDGGVVVSVTDWRVTLR
;
A
#
# COMPACT_ATOMS: atom_id res chain seq x y z
N ASN A 1 30.36 -85.81 -2.84
CA ASN A 1 30.10 -87.13 -2.21
C ASN A 1 29.22 -86.91 -0.99
N TRP A 2 27.90 -87.03 -1.16
CA TRP A 2 26.92 -86.60 -0.16
C TRP A 2 26.68 -87.62 0.96
N SER A 3 26.72 -88.93 0.67
CA SER A 3 26.55 -89.97 1.70
C SER A 3 27.62 -89.89 2.79
N ARG A 4 28.89 -89.72 2.40
CA ARG A 4 29.98 -89.50 3.37
C ARG A 4 29.81 -88.21 4.18
N ALA A 5 29.24 -87.15 3.59
CA ALA A 5 28.94 -85.90 4.30
C ALA A 5 27.82 -86.09 5.34
N VAL A 6 26.76 -86.82 4.99
CA VAL A 6 25.66 -87.17 5.91
C VAL A 6 26.17 -87.97 7.12
N ASP A 7 27.08 -88.93 6.93
CA ASP A 7 27.63 -89.72 8.04
C ASP A 7 28.52 -88.89 8.97
N VAL A 8 29.38 -88.03 8.41
CA VAL A 8 30.18 -87.07 9.21
C VAL A 8 29.29 -86.05 9.95
N LEU A 9 28.23 -85.54 9.31
CA LEU A 9 27.30 -84.61 9.93
C LEU A 9 26.42 -85.26 11.01
N ARG A 10 26.14 -86.57 10.93
CA ARG A 10 25.50 -87.33 12.02
C ARG A 10 26.42 -87.44 13.23
N GLU A 11 27.70 -87.76 13.03
CA GLU A 11 28.70 -87.82 14.11
C GLU A 11 28.87 -86.44 14.77
N LEU A 12 29.04 -85.38 13.95
CA LEU A 12 29.17 -84.01 14.45
C LEU A 12 27.91 -83.51 15.17
N ARG A 13 26.70 -83.89 14.73
CA ARG A 13 25.43 -83.50 15.38
C ARG A 13 25.39 -83.94 16.84
N ASP A 14 25.92 -85.12 17.14
CA ASP A 14 25.90 -85.71 18.48
C ASP A 14 27.08 -85.21 19.36
N GLN A 15 28.02 -84.46 18.77
CA GLN A 15 29.15 -83.79 19.43
C GLN A 15 29.00 -82.25 19.49
N ALA A 16 28.01 -81.67 18.81
CA ALA A 16 27.90 -80.22 18.62
C ALA A 16 27.44 -79.45 19.88
N GLY A 17 28.16 -78.37 20.21
CA GLY A 17 27.76 -77.44 21.26
C GLY A 17 26.57 -76.57 20.88
N ALA A 18 25.95 -75.91 21.88
CA ALA A 18 24.69 -75.19 21.71
C ALA A 18 24.66 -74.14 20.57
N GLY A 19 25.79 -73.46 20.30
CA GLY A 19 25.89 -72.48 19.21
C GLY A 19 26.06 -73.09 17.81
N THR A 20 26.67 -74.28 17.67
CA THR A 20 26.90 -74.92 16.35
C THR A 20 25.86 -75.99 16.02
N ALA A 21 25.15 -76.53 17.01
CA ALA A 21 24.12 -77.53 16.82
C ALA A 21 22.99 -77.14 15.84
N PRO A 22 22.54 -75.87 15.72
CA PRO A 22 21.58 -75.46 14.68
C PRO A 22 22.16 -75.62 13.28
N LEU A 23 23.36 -75.07 13.03
CA LEU A 23 24.04 -75.14 11.73
C LEU A 23 24.34 -76.59 11.31
N VAL A 24 24.80 -77.44 12.24
CA VAL A 24 25.06 -78.87 11.93
C VAL A 24 23.76 -79.62 11.59
N LYS A 25 22.63 -79.29 12.22
CA LYS A 25 21.31 -79.85 11.86
C LYS A 25 20.84 -79.35 10.49
N LEU A 26 21.00 -78.05 10.20
CA LEU A 26 20.68 -77.48 8.90
C LEU A 26 21.50 -78.14 7.78
N LEU A 27 22.82 -78.26 7.95
CA LEU A 27 23.69 -78.90 6.97
C LEU A 27 23.39 -80.40 6.82
N LEU A 28 22.99 -81.10 7.89
CA LEU A 28 22.54 -82.50 7.80
C LEU A 28 21.23 -82.62 7.00
N ASP A 29 20.24 -81.78 7.25
CA ASP A 29 18.98 -81.74 6.51
C ASP A 29 19.22 -81.37 5.02
N CYS A 30 20.08 -80.40 4.75
CA CYS A 30 20.46 -80.00 3.38
C CYS A 30 21.21 -81.12 2.65
N THR A 31 22.21 -81.76 3.28
CA THR A 31 22.94 -82.87 2.65
C THR A 31 22.07 -84.11 2.42
N LEU A 32 21.06 -84.35 3.26
CA LEU A 32 20.05 -85.39 3.00
C LEU A 32 19.21 -85.10 1.75
N LEU A 33 18.80 -83.84 1.51
CA LEU A 33 18.13 -83.45 0.26
C LEU A 33 19.03 -83.61 -0.98
N LEU A 34 20.36 -83.47 -0.80
CA LEU A 34 21.35 -83.52 -1.87
C LEU A 34 21.79 -84.95 -2.23
N VAL A 35 21.55 -85.94 -1.37
CA VAL A 35 21.74 -87.38 -1.71
C VAL A 35 20.76 -87.82 -2.81
N ASP A 36 19.51 -87.35 -2.75
CA ASP A 36 18.44 -87.72 -3.67
C ASP A 36 18.25 -86.71 -4.85
N ALA A 37 19.19 -85.78 -5.03
CA ALA A 37 19.10 -84.70 -6.02
C ALA A 37 19.53 -85.14 -7.44
N PRO A 38 18.94 -84.57 -8.52
CA PRO A 38 19.17 -85.01 -9.90
C PRO A 38 20.51 -84.57 -10.51
N PHE A 39 21.44 -84.03 -9.72
CA PHE A 39 22.62 -83.28 -10.22
C PHE A 39 23.72 -84.13 -10.88
N GLY A 40 23.73 -85.45 -10.66
CA GLY A 40 24.84 -86.30 -11.10
C GLY A 40 26.17 -85.84 -10.49
N ASP A 41 27.19 -85.67 -11.33
CA ASP A 41 28.52 -85.19 -10.90
C ASP A 41 28.65 -83.66 -10.82
N ASN A 42 27.74 -82.88 -11.43
CA ASN A 42 27.83 -81.42 -11.53
C ASN A 42 26.79 -80.72 -10.65
N ILE A 43 27.25 -80.14 -9.53
CA ILE A 43 26.40 -79.38 -8.61
C ILE A 43 26.16 -77.97 -9.20
N PRO A 44 24.91 -77.45 -9.20
CA PRO A 44 24.63 -76.07 -9.62
C PRO A 44 25.36 -75.04 -8.75
N GLU A 45 25.97 -74.02 -9.39
CA GLU A 45 26.80 -73.01 -8.72
C GLU A 45 26.08 -72.29 -7.57
N ALA A 46 24.80 -71.93 -7.75
CA ALA A 46 23.97 -71.31 -6.71
C ALA A 46 23.78 -72.20 -5.48
N VAL A 47 23.69 -73.54 -5.66
CA VAL A 47 23.60 -74.50 -4.55
C VAL A 47 24.93 -74.63 -3.83
N GLN A 48 26.04 -74.67 -4.56
CA GLN A 48 27.38 -74.71 -3.98
C GLN A 48 27.68 -73.43 -3.17
N SER A 49 27.39 -72.26 -3.74
CA SER A 49 27.63 -70.96 -3.12
C SER A 49 26.73 -70.72 -1.90
N ALA A 50 25.46 -71.14 -1.95
CA ALA A 50 24.57 -71.09 -0.78
C ALA A 50 25.04 -72.00 0.36
N LEU A 51 25.57 -73.20 0.06
CA LEU A 51 26.16 -74.08 1.09
C LEU A 51 27.42 -73.47 1.73
N GLN A 52 28.21 -72.72 0.96
CA GLN A 52 29.34 -71.97 1.51
C GLN A 52 28.87 -70.81 2.40
N MET A 53 27.93 -69.99 1.93
CA MET A 53 27.31 -68.91 2.71
C MET A 53 26.71 -69.41 4.04
N LEU A 54 26.09 -70.60 4.06
CA LEU A 54 25.63 -71.23 5.30
C LEU A 54 26.77 -71.60 6.26
N GLY A 55 27.92 -72.06 5.74
CA GLY A 55 29.12 -72.30 6.54
C GLY A 55 29.71 -71.01 7.13
N ASP A 56 29.66 -69.93 6.36
CA ASP A 56 30.11 -68.58 6.76
C ASP A 56 29.07 -67.82 7.63
N GLY A 57 27.90 -68.42 7.89
CA GLY A 57 26.84 -67.88 8.75
C GLY A 57 25.84 -66.94 8.06
N GLN A 58 25.98 -66.71 6.76
CA GLN A 58 25.15 -65.82 5.94
C GLN A 58 23.82 -66.48 5.53
N MET A 59 22.96 -66.79 6.50
CA MET A 59 21.75 -67.61 6.26
C MET A 59 20.71 -66.92 5.38
N SER A 60 20.52 -65.60 5.53
CA SER A 60 19.61 -64.81 4.68
C SER A 60 20.10 -64.74 3.24
N ASP A 61 21.39 -64.50 3.02
CA ASP A 61 21.99 -64.38 1.68
C ASP A 61 21.95 -65.72 0.94
N ALA A 62 22.24 -66.81 1.65
CA ALA A 62 22.11 -68.18 1.14
C ALA A 62 20.67 -68.49 0.70
N ALA A 63 19.67 -68.09 1.51
CA ALA A 63 18.26 -68.27 1.18
C ALA A 63 17.85 -67.41 -0.04
N HIS A 64 18.25 -66.14 -0.09
CA HIS A 64 17.96 -65.23 -1.20
C HIS A 64 18.55 -65.76 -2.52
N LEU A 65 19.80 -66.21 -2.51
CA LEU A 65 20.47 -66.80 -3.68
C LEU A 65 19.75 -68.05 -4.20
N LEU A 66 19.28 -68.94 -3.31
CA LEU A 66 18.54 -70.14 -3.69
C LEU A 66 17.16 -69.83 -4.31
N LEU A 67 16.58 -68.66 -4.07
CA LEU A 67 15.28 -68.27 -4.63
C LEU A 67 15.37 -67.42 -5.90
N THR A 68 16.44 -66.65 -6.04
CA THR A 68 16.66 -65.73 -7.17
C THR A 68 17.54 -66.29 -8.29
N ALA A 69 18.33 -67.34 -8.03
CA ALA A 69 19.15 -67.97 -9.05
C ALA A 69 18.30 -68.73 -10.09
N GLU A 70 18.21 -68.19 -11.30
CA GLU A 70 17.51 -68.81 -12.42
C GLU A 70 18.07 -70.20 -12.77
N THR A 71 17.16 -71.13 -13.05
CA THR A 71 17.48 -72.45 -13.62
C THR A 71 16.40 -72.88 -14.63
N PRO A 72 16.78 -73.47 -15.77
CA PRO A 72 15.84 -74.06 -16.73
C PRO A 72 15.41 -75.50 -16.34
N ASP A 73 15.96 -76.09 -15.28
CA ASP A 73 15.62 -77.44 -14.81
C ASP A 73 14.75 -77.36 -13.55
N ASP A 74 13.50 -77.81 -13.66
CA ASP A 74 12.53 -77.92 -12.55
C ASP A 74 13.03 -78.84 -11.42
N GLY A 75 13.82 -79.86 -11.74
CA GLY A 75 14.47 -80.73 -10.77
C GLY A 75 15.51 -79.98 -9.93
N VAL A 76 16.24 -79.04 -10.53
CA VAL A 76 17.15 -78.13 -9.82
C VAL A 76 16.37 -77.12 -8.99
N ARG A 77 15.34 -76.48 -9.59
CA ARG A 77 14.49 -75.48 -8.92
C ARG A 77 13.84 -76.04 -7.66
N ARG A 78 13.34 -77.28 -7.75
CA ARG A 78 12.79 -78.06 -6.63
C ARG A 78 13.77 -78.21 -5.48
N VAL A 79 15.03 -78.56 -5.77
CA VAL A 79 16.04 -78.75 -4.72
C VAL A 79 16.44 -77.41 -4.11
N GLN A 80 16.63 -76.36 -4.92
CA GLN A 80 16.93 -75.01 -4.41
C GLN A 80 15.86 -74.51 -3.43
N TRP A 81 14.58 -74.61 -3.81
CA TRP A 81 13.46 -74.19 -2.97
C TRP A 81 13.30 -75.06 -1.71
N LEU A 82 13.56 -76.37 -1.79
CA LEU A 82 13.58 -77.24 -0.60
C LEU A 82 14.74 -76.93 0.36
N LEU A 83 15.92 -76.55 -0.16
CA LEU A 83 17.03 -76.08 0.65
C LEU A 83 16.69 -74.76 1.35
N ALA A 84 16.11 -73.79 0.64
CA ALA A 84 15.65 -72.52 1.24
C ALA A 84 14.61 -72.75 2.36
N GLU A 85 13.69 -73.71 2.19
CA GLU A 85 12.75 -74.09 3.24
C GLU A 85 13.43 -74.75 4.45
N ARG A 86 14.54 -75.50 4.27
CA ARG A 86 15.36 -75.97 5.41
C ARG A 86 16.01 -74.80 6.15
N ILE A 87 16.52 -73.78 5.46
CA ILE A 87 17.09 -72.59 6.11
C ILE A 87 16.03 -71.94 7.01
N SER A 88 14.86 -71.61 6.46
CA SER A 88 13.73 -71.04 7.21
C SER A 88 13.20 -71.96 8.34
N ALA A 89 13.46 -73.26 8.29
CA ALA A 89 13.08 -74.21 9.34
C ALA A 89 14.07 -74.30 10.52
N HIS A 90 15.34 -73.93 10.33
CA HIS A 90 16.37 -73.96 11.38
C HIS A 90 16.84 -72.57 11.83
N ALA A 91 16.64 -71.53 11.00
CA ALA A 91 16.95 -70.13 11.26
C ALA A 91 15.62 -69.33 11.35
N PRO A 92 15.04 -69.14 12.56
CA PRO A 92 13.74 -68.47 12.73
C PRO A 92 13.72 -67.00 12.28
N GLU A 93 14.88 -66.35 12.22
CA GLU A 93 15.11 -65.02 11.66
C GLU A 93 14.97 -64.97 10.12
N VAL A 94 15.07 -66.11 9.43
CA VAL A 94 14.92 -66.22 7.96
C VAL A 94 13.47 -66.60 7.62
N MET A 95 12.59 -65.61 7.63
CA MET A 95 11.18 -65.77 7.24
C MET A 95 11.05 -65.81 5.71
N LEU A 96 10.51 -66.90 5.13
CA LEU A 96 10.33 -67.05 3.67
C LEU A 96 8.91 -67.54 3.34
N LEU A 97 8.24 -66.92 2.37
CA LEU A 97 6.87 -67.30 1.98
C LEU A 97 6.83 -68.52 1.03
N ARG A 98 7.26 -68.34 -0.23
CA ARG A 98 7.12 -69.35 -1.31
C ARG A 98 7.69 -70.75 -0.94
N PRO A 99 8.87 -70.89 -0.29
CA PRO A 99 9.47 -72.22 -0.03
C PRO A 99 8.67 -73.06 0.96
N ASN A 100 8.13 -72.41 2.00
CA ASN A 100 7.30 -73.05 3.02
C ASN A 100 5.97 -73.56 2.41
N LEU A 101 5.38 -72.81 1.47
CA LEU A 101 4.20 -73.25 0.69
C LEU A 101 4.53 -74.40 -0.27
N TYR A 102 5.67 -74.32 -0.96
CA TYR A 102 6.11 -75.35 -1.90
C TYR A 102 6.40 -76.69 -1.20
N ARG A 103 7.02 -76.65 -0.02
CA ARG A 103 7.20 -77.84 0.82
C ARG A 103 5.87 -78.47 1.24
N LEU A 104 4.82 -77.66 1.42
CA LEU A 104 3.48 -78.11 1.76
C LEU A 104 2.77 -78.77 0.56
N ASP A 105 2.80 -78.19 -0.64
CA ASP A 105 2.20 -78.84 -1.82
C ASP A 105 2.86 -80.19 -2.12
N LEU A 106 4.20 -80.27 -2.06
CA LEU A 106 4.91 -81.55 -2.20
C LEU A 106 4.51 -82.59 -1.13
N ALA A 107 4.08 -82.16 0.06
CA ALA A 107 3.52 -83.06 1.08
C ALA A 107 2.11 -83.53 0.69
N LEU A 108 1.23 -82.62 0.28
CA LEU A 108 -0.14 -82.95 -0.10
C LEU A 108 -0.20 -83.80 -1.38
N ALA A 109 0.70 -83.57 -2.33
CA ALA A 109 0.87 -84.39 -3.53
C ALA A 109 1.31 -85.82 -3.18
N ALA A 110 2.28 -85.99 -2.28
CA ALA A 110 2.73 -87.31 -1.82
C ALA A 110 1.63 -88.05 -1.06
N LEU A 111 0.92 -87.38 -0.14
CA LEU A 111 -0.17 -87.97 0.64
C LEU A 111 -1.41 -88.32 -0.21
N ALA A 112 -1.66 -87.58 -1.30
CA ALA A 112 -2.66 -87.96 -2.30
C ALA A 112 -2.23 -89.21 -3.10
N GLY A 113 -0.91 -89.38 -3.34
CA GLY A 113 -0.34 -90.62 -3.88
C GLY A 113 -0.45 -91.82 -2.92
N ASP A 114 -0.32 -91.59 -1.60
CA ASP A 114 -0.64 -92.56 -0.53
C ASP A 114 -2.16 -92.88 -0.44
N GLY A 115 -3.02 -92.25 -1.27
CA GLY A 115 -4.46 -92.53 -1.35
C GLY A 115 -5.34 -91.72 -0.39
N ILE A 116 -4.80 -90.69 0.27
CA ILE A 116 -5.56 -89.84 1.20
C ILE A 116 -6.37 -88.78 0.43
N ALA A 117 -7.64 -88.60 0.78
CA ALA A 117 -8.55 -87.67 0.12
C ALA A 117 -8.24 -86.20 0.50
N LEU A 118 -7.38 -85.54 -0.29
CA LEU A 118 -6.88 -84.19 -0.02
C LEU A 118 -7.35 -83.12 -1.03
N ALA A 119 -8.45 -83.37 -1.75
CA ALA A 119 -8.92 -82.48 -2.82
C ALA A 119 -9.16 -81.03 -2.34
N GLU A 120 -9.90 -80.85 -1.24
CA GLU A 120 -10.23 -79.53 -0.68
C GLU A 120 -8.98 -78.76 -0.25
N ALA A 121 -8.06 -79.41 0.47
CA ALA A 121 -6.80 -78.79 0.92
C ALA A 121 -5.89 -78.40 -0.24
N ARG A 122 -5.83 -79.20 -1.32
CA ARG A 122 -5.06 -78.86 -2.52
C ARG A 122 -5.69 -77.74 -3.33
N THR A 123 -7.03 -77.69 -3.43
CA THR A 123 -7.74 -76.54 -4.01
C THR A 123 -7.42 -75.27 -3.23
N ALA A 124 -7.56 -75.27 -1.90
CA ALA A 124 -7.28 -74.12 -1.05
C ALA A 124 -5.81 -73.63 -1.19
N LEU A 125 -4.83 -74.55 -1.26
CA LEU A 125 -3.43 -74.19 -1.49
C LEU A 125 -3.19 -73.61 -2.90
N SER A 126 -3.86 -74.15 -3.93
CA SER A 126 -3.80 -73.58 -5.28
C SER A 126 -4.45 -72.19 -5.36
N GLU A 127 -5.51 -71.93 -4.61
CA GLU A 127 -6.12 -70.60 -4.51
C GLU A 127 -5.20 -69.60 -3.79
N ILE A 128 -4.50 -70.03 -2.73
CA ILE A 128 -3.47 -69.19 -2.07
C ILE A 128 -2.37 -68.83 -3.07
N HIS A 129 -1.88 -69.81 -3.85
CA HIS A 129 -0.87 -69.54 -4.88
C HIS A 129 -1.41 -68.55 -5.93
N ASN A 130 -2.63 -68.75 -6.45
CA ASN A 130 -3.25 -67.82 -7.40
C ASN A 130 -3.39 -66.39 -6.85
N VAL A 131 -3.71 -66.22 -5.55
CA VAL A 131 -3.76 -64.91 -4.87
C VAL A 131 -2.37 -64.25 -4.80
N LEU A 132 -1.32 -65.04 -4.58
CA LEU A 132 0.08 -64.58 -4.48
C LEU A 132 0.78 -64.38 -5.83
N GLU A 133 0.32 -65.03 -6.90
CA GLU A 133 0.84 -64.85 -8.27
C GLU A 133 0.12 -63.69 -9.00
N SER A 134 -1.19 -63.51 -8.78
CA SER A 134 -1.97 -62.43 -9.43
C SER A 134 -1.57 -61.00 -9.00
N ASN A 135 -0.67 -60.87 -8.04
CA ASN A 135 -0.26 -59.59 -7.45
C ASN A 135 1.21 -59.19 -7.71
N SER A 136 2.01 -60.04 -8.35
CA SER A 136 3.42 -59.74 -8.69
C SER A 136 3.60 -58.45 -9.51
N GLN A 137 2.57 -58.03 -10.26
CA GLN A 137 2.58 -56.81 -11.08
C GLN A 137 1.87 -55.61 -10.42
N SER A 138 1.32 -55.76 -9.21
CA SER A 138 0.58 -54.69 -8.53
C SER A 138 1.52 -53.62 -7.96
N ARG A 139 1.20 -52.35 -8.20
CA ARG A 139 1.98 -51.19 -7.69
C ARG A 139 1.27 -50.43 -6.55
N SER A 140 0.07 -50.87 -6.15
CA SER A 140 -0.68 -50.25 -5.06
C SER A 140 -0.42 -50.98 -3.74
N LEU A 141 0.20 -50.30 -2.78
CA LEU A 141 0.53 -50.86 -1.46
C LEU A 141 -0.72 -51.25 -0.67
N ALA A 142 -1.85 -50.56 -0.89
CA ALA A 142 -3.14 -50.94 -0.32
C ALA A 142 -3.63 -52.30 -0.86
N ALA A 143 -3.58 -52.50 -2.19
CA ALA A 143 -3.98 -53.74 -2.83
C ALA A 143 -3.06 -54.92 -2.44
N LEU A 144 -1.75 -54.68 -2.32
CA LEU A 144 -0.78 -55.67 -1.85
C LEU A 144 -1.02 -56.04 -0.38
N ARG A 145 -1.17 -55.06 0.52
CA ARG A 145 -1.50 -55.28 1.94
C ARG A 145 -2.75 -56.16 2.10
N ASP A 146 -3.82 -55.82 1.38
CA ASP A 146 -5.12 -56.50 1.52
C ASP A 146 -5.12 -57.87 0.81
N THR A 147 -4.27 -58.06 -0.20
CA THR A 147 -3.91 -59.38 -0.75
C THR A 147 -3.19 -60.25 0.27
N TYR A 148 -2.12 -59.77 0.91
CA TYR A 148 -1.37 -60.56 1.88
C TYR A 148 -2.22 -60.88 3.13
N ARG A 149 -3.13 -59.98 3.56
CA ARG A 149 -4.17 -60.30 4.56
C ARG A 149 -5.10 -61.42 4.09
N THR A 150 -5.61 -61.34 2.86
CA THR A 150 -6.43 -62.40 2.26
C THR A 150 -5.67 -63.74 2.19
N ALA A 151 -4.36 -63.72 1.95
CA ALA A 151 -3.51 -64.91 2.00
C ALA A 151 -3.37 -65.46 3.43
N VAL A 152 -3.15 -64.62 4.46
CA VAL A 152 -3.13 -65.01 5.87
C VAL A 152 -4.44 -65.69 6.28
N ASP A 153 -5.59 -65.10 5.95
CA ASP A 153 -6.91 -65.67 6.27
C ASP A 153 -7.09 -67.06 5.65
N ARG A 154 -6.72 -67.22 4.37
CA ARG A 154 -6.75 -68.51 3.66
C ARG A 154 -5.78 -69.53 4.25
N LEU A 155 -4.58 -69.10 4.68
CA LEU A 155 -3.58 -69.97 5.32
C LEU A 155 -4.07 -70.46 6.70
N ASN A 156 -4.74 -69.61 7.48
CA ASN A 156 -5.35 -69.98 8.76
C ASN A 156 -6.50 -70.98 8.60
N LEU A 157 -7.34 -70.80 7.58
CA LEU A 157 -8.38 -71.77 7.20
C LEU A 157 -7.75 -73.12 6.78
N LEU A 158 -6.72 -73.09 5.94
CA LEU A 158 -5.98 -74.30 5.54
C LEU A 158 -5.34 -75.01 6.75
N ASN A 159 -4.84 -74.26 7.74
CA ASN A 159 -4.25 -74.84 8.95
C ASN A 159 -5.30 -75.56 9.81
N THR A 160 -6.52 -75.00 9.89
CA THR A 160 -7.66 -75.63 10.58
C THR A 160 -8.07 -76.95 9.91
N LEU A 161 -8.08 -77.01 8.57
CA LEU A 161 -8.34 -78.24 7.82
C LEU A 161 -7.21 -79.28 7.98
N LEU A 162 -5.95 -78.85 7.81
CA LEU A 162 -4.80 -79.77 7.81
C LEU A 162 -4.44 -80.30 9.19
N SER A 163 -4.63 -79.52 10.27
CA SER A 163 -4.47 -80.01 11.64
C SER A 163 -5.51 -81.09 11.98
N THR A 164 -6.76 -80.92 11.54
CA THR A 164 -7.82 -81.94 11.67
C THR A 164 -7.42 -83.25 10.95
N LEU A 165 -6.96 -83.14 9.70
CA LEU A 165 -6.49 -84.29 8.90
C LEU A 165 -5.24 -84.95 9.49
N ALA A 166 -4.31 -84.16 10.05
CA ALA A 166 -3.11 -84.68 10.71
C ALA A 166 -3.45 -85.55 11.91
N VAL A 167 -4.41 -85.13 12.75
CA VAL A 167 -4.91 -85.92 13.88
C VAL A 167 -5.66 -87.17 13.39
N GLN A 168 -6.58 -87.02 12.41
CA GLN A 168 -7.38 -88.12 11.89
C GLN A 168 -6.55 -89.27 11.29
N HIS A 169 -5.44 -88.94 10.61
CA HIS A 169 -4.56 -89.91 9.96
C HIS A 169 -3.24 -90.17 10.72
N ASN A 170 -3.09 -89.64 11.93
CA ASN A 170 -1.88 -89.72 12.76
C ASN A 170 -0.59 -89.35 12.00
N LEU A 171 -0.63 -88.24 11.25
CA LEU A 171 0.46 -87.79 10.39
C LEU A 171 1.47 -86.98 11.20
N SER A 172 2.73 -87.43 11.20
CA SER A 172 3.83 -86.64 11.78
C SER A 172 4.15 -85.40 10.93
N ASN A 173 4.74 -84.38 11.56
CA ASN A 173 5.19 -83.14 10.91
C ASN A 173 6.24 -83.36 9.78
N ARG A 174 6.81 -84.57 9.66
CA ARG A 174 7.66 -84.97 8.52
C ARG A 174 6.84 -85.40 7.28
N LYS A 175 5.66 -86.00 7.49
CA LYS A 175 4.69 -86.36 6.43
C LYS A 175 3.85 -85.15 6.02
N LEU A 176 3.26 -84.43 6.97
CA LEU A 176 2.44 -83.23 6.73
C LEU A 176 3.01 -82.05 7.54
N PRO A 177 3.77 -81.12 6.90
CA PRO A 177 4.58 -80.14 7.61
C PRO A 177 3.76 -78.89 8.02
N LEU A 178 2.94 -79.03 9.06
CA LEU A 178 2.16 -77.93 9.65
C LEU A 178 3.07 -76.76 10.08
N SER A 179 4.28 -77.03 10.61
CA SER A 179 5.24 -75.98 10.97
C SER A 179 5.68 -75.10 9.80
N SER A 180 5.64 -75.62 8.56
CA SER A 180 5.94 -74.83 7.36
C SER A 180 4.74 -73.95 7.00
N LEU A 181 3.51 -74.43 7.20
CA LEU A 181 2.30 -73.62 7.05
C LEU A 181 2.26 -72.46 8.06
N ASP A 182 2.61 -72.72 9.33
CA ASP A 182 2.70 -71.67 10.35
C ASP A 182 3.74 -70.59 9.98
N ARG A 183 4.92 -70.99 9.47
CA ARG A 183 5.93 -70.05 8.95
C ARG A 183 5.43 -69.26 7.75
N ALA A 184 4.69 -69.89 6.82
CA ALA A 184 4.12 -69.20 5.68
C ALA A 184 3.03 -68.18 6.08
N ALA A 185 2.20 -68.50 7.08
CA ALA A 185 1.22 -67.56 7.63
C ALA A 185 1.91 -66.35 8.30
N ASN A 186 2.95 -66.59 9.10
CA ASN A 186 3.75 -65.52 9.70
C ASN A 186 4.47 -64.66 8.65
N ALA A 187 5.00 -65.27 7.58
CA ALA A 187 5.62 -64.57 6.45
C ALA A 187 4.61 -63.68 5.72
N ALA A 188 3.42 -64.18 5.42
CA ALA A 188 2.35 -63.39 4.79
C ALA A 188 1.84 -62.26 5.71
N MET A 189 1.81 -62.47 7.03
CA MET A 189 1.46 -61.42 8.00
C MET A 189 2.52 -60.31 8.04
N ALA A 190 3.80 -60.67 8.15
CA ALA A 190 4.91 -59.71 8.11
C ALA A 190 4.92 -58.90 6.81
N LEU A 191 4.62 -59.52 5.66
CA LEU A 191 4.46 -58.80 4.39
C LEU A 191 3.29 -57.80 4.44
N ALA A 192 2.13 -58.18 4.97
CA ALA A 192 0.99 -57.27 5.10
C ALA A 192 1.32 -56.07 6.02
N ASP A 193 2.02 -56.30 7.12
CA ASP A 193 2.40 -55.24 8.05
C ASP A 193 3.52 -54.34 7.48
N ASN A 194 4.51 -54.90 6.79
CA ASN A 194 5.49 -54.12 6.02
C ASN A 194 4.79 -53.21 4.99
N MET A 195 3.81 -53.71 4.23
CA MET A 195 3.02 -52.89 3.30
C MET A 195 2.24 -51.77 4.01
N HIS A 196 1.82 -51.98 5.26
CA HIS A 196 1.22 -50.93 6.08
C HIS A 196 2.26 -49.89 6.54
N VAL A 197 3.45 -50.32 6.94
CA VAL A 197 4.58 -49.44 7.30
C VAL A 197 4.99 -48.58 6.10
N VAL A 198 5.33 -49.18 4.96
CA VAL A 198 5.71 -48.45 3.73
C VAL A 198 4.62 -47.46 3.34
N GLY A 199 3.36 -47.92 3.29
CA GLY A 199 2.24 -47.10 2.84
C GLY A 199 1.89 -45.93 3.77
N LYS A 200 2.20 -46.02 5.08
CA LYS A 200 1.93 -44.96 6.06
C LYS A 200 3.13 -44.04 6.34
N GLN A 201 4.36 -44.55 6.18
CA GLN A 201 5.58 -43.86 6.62
C GLN A 201 6.50 -43.37 5.49
N ALA A 202 6.14 -43.57 4.21
CA ALA A 202 6.98 -43.16 3.08
C ALA A 202 7.55 -41.74 3.20
N THR A 203 6.74 -40.75 3.59
CA THR A 203 7.17 -39.35 3.75
C THR A 203 7.57 -39.03 5.19
N SER A 204 6.87 -39.59 6.17
CA SER A 204 7.08 -39.28 7.60
C SER A 204 8.27 -40.00 8.25
N SER A 205 8.66 -41.18 7.78
CA SER A 205 9.95 -41.83 8.08
C SER A 205 10.47 -42.64 6.89
N PRO A 206 11.15 -42.00 5.91
CA PRO A 206 11.67 -42.66 4.72
C PRO A 206 12.59 -43.86 4.99
N ARG A 207 13.30 -43.86 6.13
CA ARG A 207 14.18 -44.97 6.53
C ARG A 207 13.40 -46.22 6.93
N ASP A 208 12.31 -46.05 7.68
CA ASP A 208 11.49 -47.17 8.14
C ASP A 208 10.66 -47.74 6.97
N ALA A 209 10.20 -46.87 6.06
CA ALA A 209 9.57 -47.29 4.81
C ALA A 209 10.50 -48.09 3.88
N LEU A 210 11.76 -47.66 3.70
CA LEU A 210 12.75 -48.42 2.92
C LEU A 210 13.15 -49.72 3.62
N GLY A 211 13.37 -49.70 4.95
CA GLY A 211 13.66 -50.90 5.74
C GLY A 211 12.54 -51.95 5.69
N ALA A 212 11.27 -51.51 5.68
CA ALA A 212 10.12 -52.40 5.48
C ALA A 212 10.01 -52.94 4.05
N LEU A 213 10.41 -52.17 3.02
CA LEU A 213 10.49 -52.67 1.64
C LEU A 213 11.58 -53.75 1.49
N ASP A 214 12.78 -53.52 2.06
CA ASP A 214 13.88 -54.48 1.98
C ASP A 214 13.61 -55.73 2.85
N SER A 215 12.90 -55.56 3.97
CA SER A 215 12.31 -56.68 4.73
C SER A 215 11.32 -57.49 3.87
N SER A 216 10.45 -56.83 3.08
CA SER A 216 9.56 -57.53 2.15
C SER A 216 10.29 -58.26 1.03
N ARG A 217 11.36 -57.67 0.48
CA ARG A 217 12.26 -58.36 -0.47
C ARG A 217 12.87 -59.63 0.14
N ALA A 218 13.30 -59.60 1.40
CA ALA A 218 13.84 -60.77 2.07
C ALA A 218 12.83 -61.91 2.26
N ILE A 219 11.53 -61.60 2.44
CA ILE A 219 10.48 -62.59 2.73
C ILE A 219 9.89 -63.24 1.46
N ASP A 220 9.79 -62.48 0.37
CA ASP A 220 9.24 -62.94 -0.92
C ASP A 220 10.07 -62.39 -2.11
N PRO A 221 11.35 -62.80 -2.25
CA PRO A 221 12.29 -62.21 -3.21
C PRO A 221 11.95 -62.47 -4.69
N THR A 222 10.95 -63.30 -4.97
CA THR A 222 10.50 -63.65 -6.34
C THR A 222 9.34 -62.78 -6.84
N SER A 223 9.15 -61.59 -6.27
CA SER A 223 8.02 -60.69 -6.60
C SER A 223 8.49 -59.36 -7.19
N ASP A 224 8.21 -59.15 -8.48
CA ASP A 224 8.55 -57.94 -9.24
C ASP A 224 7.96 -56.65 -8.64
N ALA A 225 6.93 -56.77 -7.79
CA ALA A 225 6.24 -55.66 -7.13
C ALA A 225 7.20 -54.79 -6.29
N TRP A 226 8.24 -55.38 -5.69
CA TRP A 226 9.18 -54.66 -4.83
C TRP A 226 9.99 -53.61 -5.57
N ASP A 227 10.42 -53.88 -6.79
CA ASP A 227 11.17 -52.92 -7.60
C ASP A 227 10.24 -51.86 -8.20
N GLY A 228 8.97 -52.21 -8.46
CA GLY A 228 7.91 -51.24 -8.78
C GLY A 228 7.66 -50.24 -7.63
N ILE A 229 7.63 -50.71 -6.38
CA ILE A 229 7.50 -49.86 -5.19
C ILE A 229 8.79 -49.07 -4.94
N GLY A 230 9.95 -49.71 -5.04
CA GLY A 230 11.26 -49.07 -4.87
C GLY A 230 11.44 -47.89 -5.82
N ALA A 231 11.19 -48.09 -7.12
CA ALA A 231 11.24 -47.03 -8.11
C ALA A 231 10.23 -45.89 -7.87
N MET A 232 9.06 -46.20 -7.28
CA MET A 232 8.07 -45.19 -6.87
C MET A 232 8.57 -44.36 -5.67
N LEU A 233 9.11 -44.99 -4.63
CA LEU A 233 9.66 -44.29 -3.46
C LEU A 233 10.88 -43.44 -3.87
N ASP A 234 11.76 -43.97 -4.71
CA ASP A 234 12.89 -43.26 -5.30
C ASP A 234 12.46 -41.99 -6.03
N LEU A 235 11.38 -42.07 -6.83
CA LEU A 235 10.82 -40.91 -7.53
C LEU A 235 10.28 -39.88 -6.54
N LEU A 236 9.52 -40.31 -5.53
CA LEU A 236 9.00 -39.44 -4.47
C LEU A 236 10.13 -38.70 -3.74
N TYR A 237 11.22 -39.39 -3.36
CA TYR A 237 12.35 -38.78 -2.65
C TYR A 237 13.16 -37.83 -3.53
N LYS A 238 13.33 -38.15 -4.82
CA LYS A 238 13.94 -37.24 -5.81
C LYS A 238 13.14 -35.95 -5.95
N LEU A 239 11.80 -36.06 -6.04
CA LEU A 239 10.91 -34.91 -6.09
C LEU A 239 10.96 -34.08 -4.80
N LEU A 240 10.72 -34.69 -3.63
CA LEU A 240 10.73 -33.99 -2.33
C LEU A 240 12.07 -33.27 -2.06
N GLY A 241 13.21 -33.92 -2.32
CA GLY A 241 14.52 -33.28 -2.19
C GLY A 241 14.75 -32.12 -3.18
N SER A 242 14.15 -32.18 -4.37
CA SER A 242 14.20 -31.09 -5.34
C SER A 242 13.38 -29.86 -4.90
N TYR A 243 12.29 -30.07 -4.14
CA TYR A 243 11.40 -29.03 -3.61
C TYR A 243 11.95 -28.38 -2.33
N GLN A 244 12.64 -29.13 -1.48
CA GLN A 244 13.36 -28.59 -0.31
C GLN A 244 14.45 -27.57 -0.68
N THR A 245 14.96 -27.65 -1.92
CA THR A 245 16.01 -26.77 -2.47
C THR A 245 15.49 -25.76 -3.49
N TYR A 246 14.16 -25.60 -3.62
CA TYR A 246 13.57 -24.59 -4.48
C TYR A 246 13.77 -23.17 -3.94
N VAL A 247 14.19 -22.26 -4.81
CA VAL A 247 14.29 -20.82 -4.54
C VAL A 247 13.51 -20.11 -5.65
N PRO A 248 12.45 -19.36 -5.33
CA PRO A 248 11.66 -18.67 -6.34
C PRO A 248 12.39 -17.45 -6.92
N ALA A 249 11.90 -16.97 -8.06
CA ALA A 249 12.26 -15.70 -8.64
C ALA A 249 12.13 -14.54 -7.63
N ALA A 250 12.94 -13.50 -7.79
CA ALA A 250 12.99 -12.37 -6.85
C ALA A 250 11.67 -11.56 -6.75
N ASP A 251 10.74 -11.74 -7.69
CA ASP A 251 9.38 -11.18 -7.68
C ASP A 251 8.27 -12.22 -7.42
N GLY A 252 8.64 -13.50 -7.22
CA GLY A 252 7.71 -14.63 -7.01
C GLY A 252 6.79 -14.94 -8.20
N SER A 253 7.12 -14.47 -9.41
CA SER A 253 6.30 -14.66 -10.62
C SER A 253 6.17 -16.12 -11.08
N ASP A 254 7.04 -17.01 -10.60
CA ASP A 254 7.05 -18.45 -10.87
C ASP A 254 6.19 -19.27 -9.89
N LEU A 255 5.88 -18.74 -8.71
CA LEU A 255 5.28 -19.49 -7.60
C LEU A 255 3.91 -20.12 -7.93
N GLU A 256 3.04 -19.41 -8.65
CA GLU A 256 1.73 -19.95 -9.05
C GLU A 256 1.87 -21.21 -9.94
N LEU A 257 2.84 -21.19 -10.87
CA LEU A 257 3.14 -22.34 -11.72
C LEU A 257 3.83 -23.45 -10.92
N TRP A 258 4.74 -23.09 -10.01
CA TRP A 258 5.45 -24.04 -9.16
C TRP A 258 4.50 -24.80 -8.23
N PHE A 259 3.59 -24.12 -7.53
CA PHE A 259 2.61 -24.78 -6.64
C PHE A 259 1.74 -25.78 -7.41
N LYS A 260 1.23 -25.39 -8.58
CA LYS A 260 0.36 -26.22 -9.41
C LYS A 260 1.09 -27.42 -10.01
N THR A 261 2.33 -27.23 -10.45
CA THR A 261 3.18 -28.31 -11.00
C THR A 261 3.55 -29.30 -9.90
N THR A 262 4.08 -28.80 -8.78
CA THR A 262 4.45 -29.60 -7.60
C THR A 262 3.27 -30.39 -7.05
N GLN A 263 2.07 -29.79 -7.01
CA GLN A 263 0.85 -30.48 -6.62
C GLN A 263 0.47 -31.60 -7.61
N ALA A 264 0.54 -31.32 -8.92
CA ALA A 264 0.20 -32.29 -9.96
C ALA A 264 1.19 -33.47 -10.01
N GLU A 265 2.47 -33.25 -9.70
CA GLU A 265 3.49 -34.30 -9.63
C GLU A 265 3.41 -35.14 -8.35
N LEU A 266 2.94 -34.57 -7.23
CA LEU A 266 2.73 -35.32 -5.98
C LEU A 266 1.38 -36.06 -5.91
N ALA A 267 0.36 -35.61 -6.66
CA ALA A 267 -0.97 -36.22 -6.63
C ALA A 267 -1.04 -37.74 -6.97
N PRO A 268 -0.26 -38.31 -7.92
CA PRO A 268 -0.29 -39.75 -8.23
C PRO A 268 0.11 -40.66 -7.07
N PHE A 269 0.91 -40.14 -6.12
CA PHE A 269 1.37 -40.91 -4.97
C PHE A 269 0.25 -41.12 -3.94
N LEU A 270 -0.70 -40.19 -3.80
CA LEU A 270 -1.86 -40.30 -2.90
C LEU A 270 -2.83 -41.46 -3.25
N GLY A 271 -2.74 -42.02 -4.46
CA GLY A 271 -3.49 -43.21 -4.85
C GLY A 271 -2.82 -44.54 -4.45
N ASN A 272 -1.53 -44.50 -4.10
CA ASN A 272 -0.71 -45.69 -3.81
C ASN A 272 -0.18 -45.70 -2.37
N LEU A 273 -0.01 -44.53 -1.76
CA LEU A 273 0.39 -44.30 -0.37
C LEU A 273 -0.81 -43.77 0.44
N PHE A 274 -0.86 -44.15 1.71
CA PHE A 274 -1.82 -43.67 2.71
C PHE A 274 -1.08 -42.98 3.86
N ASP A 275 -0.09 -42.16 3.50
CA ASP A 275 0.70 -41.33 4.42
C ASP A 275 -0.03 -40.01 4.69
N GLU A 276 -0.29 -39.75 5.97
CA GLU A 276 -1.01 -38.57 6.45
C GLU A 276 -0.23 -37.27 6.14
N LEU A 277 1.11 -37.28 6.27
CA LEU A 277 1.97 -36.12 6.00
C LEU A 277 2.03 -35.79 4.51
N LEU A 278 1.98 -36.79 3.62
CA LEU A 278 1.92 -36.56 2.18
C LEU A 278 0.60 -35.87 1.78
N SER A 279 -0.52 -36.29 2.39
CA SER A 279 -1.83 -35.66 2.23
C SER A 279 -1.84 -34.21 2.74
N GLU A 280 -1.21 -33.96 3.89
CA GLU A 280 -1.01 -32.60 4.43
C GLU A 280 -0.18 -31.73 3.49
N ILE A 281 0.94 -32.23 2.94
CA ILE A 281 1.79 -31.51 1.98
C ILE A 281 1.02 -31.12 0.71
N VAL A 282 0.27 -32.05 0.10
CA VAL A 282 -0.50 -31.80 -1.13
C VAL A 282 -1.68 -30.85 -0.88
N THR A 283 -2.22 -30.84 0.35
CA THR A 283 -3.23 -29.88 0.80
C THR A 283 -2.60 -28.51 1.08
N GLY A 284 -1.43 -28.46 1.71
CA GLY A 284 -0.65 -27.26 1.99
C GLY A 284 -0.27 -26.50 0.72
N LEU A 285 0.21 -27.20 -0.31
CA LEU A 285 0.46 -26.63 -1.64
C LEU A 285 -0.77 -25.92 -2.23
N LYS A 286 -1.97 -26.48 -2.04
CA LYS A 286 -3.23 -25.85 -2.48
C LYS A 286 -3.55 -24.58 -1.69
N THR A 287 -3.36 -24.64 -0.37
CA THR A 287 -3.56 -23.50 0.53
C THR A 287 -2.56 -22.38 0.23
N ALA A 288 -1.33 -22.72 -0.13
CA ALA A 288 -0.29 -21.78 -0.54
C ALA A 288 -0.60 -21.11 -1.89
N ASP A 289 -1.06 -21.86 -2.90
CA ASP A 289 -1.52 -21.29 -4.18
C ASP A 289 -2.66 -20.28 -3.99
N GLN A 290 -3.66 -20.62 -3.16
CA GLN A 290 -4.78 -19.73 -2.83
C GLN A 290 -4.30 -18.49 -2.06
N ALA A 291 -3.49 -18.67 -1.02
CA ALA A 291 -2.94 -17.56 -0.25
C ALA A 291 -2.00 -16.65 -1.06
N TRP A 292 -1.31 -17.19 -2.08
CA TRP A 292 -0.50 -16.41 -3.01
C TRP A 292 -1.35 -15.55 -3.96
N GLY A 293 -2.48 -16.09 -4.45
CA GLY A 293 -3.47 -15.33 -5.20
C GLY A 293 -4.13 -14.22 -4.37
N ASP A 294 -4.51 -14.51 -3.13
CA ASP A 294 -5.09 -13.52 -2.20
C ASP A 294 -4.06 -12.44 -1.82
N TYR A 295 -2.79 -12.82 -1.61
CA TYR A 295 -1.66 -11.91 -1.44
C TYR A 295 -1.53 -10.94 -2.63
N ALA A 296 -1.59 -11.44 -3.87
CA ALA A 296 -1.52 -10.63 -5.07
C ALA A 296 -2.58 -9.52 -5.08
N ALA A 297 -3.83 -9.89 -4.80
CA ALA A 297 -4.96 -8.96 -4.79
C ALA A 297 -4.90 -7.96 -3.61
N ALA A 298 -4.46 -8.40 -2.43
CA ALA A 298 -4.34 -7.55 -1.24
C ALA A 298 -3.18 -6.54 -1.36
N ALA A 299 -2.03 -6.97 -1.90
CA ALA A 299 -0.87 -6.11 -2.12
C ALA A 299 -1.17 -4.96 -3.08
N LEU A 300 -1.92 -5.22 -4.16
CA LEU A 300 -2.37 -4.20 -5.12
C LEU A 300 -3.34 -3.16 -4.53
N GLN A 301 -4.11 -3.53 -3.50
CA GLN A 301 -5.07 -2.63 -2.85
C GLN A 301 -4.47 -1.84 -1.68
N GLY A 302 -3.26 -2.18 -1.26
CA GLY A 302 -2.64 -1.61 -0.07
C GLY A 302 -3.11 -2.23 1.27
N ASP A 303 -3.73 -3.41 1.25
CA ASP A 303 -4.17 -4.09 2.49
C ASP A 303 -3.02 -4.84 3.16
N ARG A 304 -2.25 -4.11 3.97
CA ARG A 304 -1.14 -4.70 4.74
C ARG A 304 -1.63 -5.79 5.70
N THR A 305 -2.83 -5.63 6.28
CA THR A 305 -3.36 -6.60 7.25
C THR A 305 -3.62 -7.95 6.57
N THR A 306 -4.31 -7.94 5.44
CA THR A 306 -4.60 -9.15 4.66
C THR A 306 -3.35 -9.72 4.01
N VAL A 307 -2.39 -8.90 3.56
CA VAL A 307 -1.08 -9.36 3.07
C VAL A 307 -0.28 -10.11 4.15
N ILE A 308 -0.17 -9.57 5.36
CA ILE A 308 0.57 -10.23 6.45
C ILE A 308 -0.11 -11.55 6.85
N ALA A 309 -1.45 -11.59 6.86
CA ALA A 309 -2.21 -12.81 7.15
C ALA A 309 -1.99 -13.89 6.06
N THR A 310 -2.23 -13.54 4.79
CA THR A 310 -2.09 -14.47 3.65
C THR A 310 -0.66 -15.00 3.49
N LEU A 311 0.37 -14.14 3.60
CA LEU A 311 1.76 -14.60 3.60
C LEU A 311 2.05 -15.55 4.78
N THR A 312 1.47 -15.32 5.96
CA THR A 312 1.64 -16.24 7.10
C THR A 312 0.97 -17.59 6.83
N THR A 313 -0.24 -17.60 6.26
CA THR A 313 -0.91 -18.84 5.82
C THR A 313 -0.10 -19.59 4.76
N ALA A 314 0.52 -18.88 3.79
CA ALA A 314 1.40 -19.49 2.80
C ALA A 314 2.68 -20.07 3.43
N ILE A 315 3.31 -19.34 4.36
CA ILE A 315 4.48 -19.81 5.14
C ILE A 315 4.16 -21.12 5.86
N ASP A 316 3.09 -21.15 6.66
CA ASP A 316 2.72 -22.31 7.46
C ASP A 316 2.41 -23.53 6.56
N ALA A 317 1.74 -23.29 5.43
CA ALA A 317 1.32 -24.32 4.48
C ALA A 317 2.45 -24.95 3.65
N VAL A 318 3.61 -24.29 3.50
CA VAL A 318 4.78 -24.83 2.73
C VAL A 318 5.95 -25.27 3.61
N THR A 319 5.96 -24.91 4.90
CA THR A 319 7.13 -25.12 5.79
C THR A 319 7.56 -26.59 5.92
N THR A 320 6.62 -27.54 5.84
CA THR A 320 6.90 -28.99 5.88
C THR A 320 7.56 -29.51 4.59
N LEU A 321 7.34 -28.85 3.46
CA LEU A 321 7.86 -29.25 2.14
C LEU A 321 9.15 -28.51 1.78
N SER A 322 9.18 -27.19 1.99
CA SER A 322 10.24 -26.30 1.51
C SER A 322 10.57 -25.23 2.54
N PRO A 323 11.53 -25.51 3.45
CA PRO A 323 12.02 -24.52 4.43
C PRO A 323 12.67 -23.30 3.78
N THR A 324 13.25 -23.48 2.59
CA THR A 324 13.84 -22.42 1.74
C THR A 324 12.76 -21.45 1.24
N LEU A 325 11.68 -21.96 0.65
CA LEU A 325 10.53 -21.13 0.25
C LEU A 325 9.84 -20.47 1.46
N SER A 326 9.66 -21.20 2.56
CA SER A 326 9.14 -20.63 3.82
C SER A 326 10.01 -19.47 4.33
N GLY A 327 11.34 -19.60 4.25
CA GLY A 327 12.28 -18.52 4.54
C GLY A 327 12.14 -17.32 3.62
N TRP A 328 11.98 -17.52 2.32
CA TRP A 328 11.75 -16.46 1.34
C TRP A 328 10.43 -15.71 1.58
N LEU A 329 9.32 -16.43 1.80
CA LEU A 329 8.02 -15.83 2.12
C LEU A 329 8.07 -15.05 3.45
N ASN A 330 8.82 -15.52 4.44
CA ASN A 330 9.08 -14.79 5.69
C ASN A 330 9.80 -13.46 5.45
N GLN A 331 10.79 -13.43 4.55
CA GLN A 331 11.49 -12.19 4.19
C GLN A 331 10.57 -11.23 3.42
N LEU A 332 9.78 -11.73 2.47
CA LEU A 332 8.77 -10.92 1.77
C LEU A 332 7.77 -10.29 2.75
N ARG A 333 7.28 -11.06 3.74
CA ARG A 333 6.41 -10.58 4.81
C ARG A 333 7.06 -9.45 5.62
N ALA A 334 8.33 -9.60 6.00
CA ALA A 334 9.07 -8.59 6.75
C ALA A 334 9.34 -7.31 5.92
N VAL A 335 9.66 -7.45 4.63
CA VAL A 335 9.83 -6.33 3.69
C VAL A 335 8.53 -5.55 3.52
N VAL A 336 7.39 -6.24 3.37
CA VAL A 336 6.09 -5.59 3.19
C VAL A 336 5.61 -4.88 4.47
N ASP A 337 5.83 -5.43 5.66
CA ASP A 337 5.50 -4.72 6.91
C ASP A 337 6.38 -3.46 7.11
N GLY A 338 7.62 -3.48 6.63
CA GLY A 338 8.48 -2.28 6.57
C GLY A 338 8.13 -1.26 5.49
N ALA A 339 7.27 -1.59 4.51
CA ALA A 339 7.07 -0.77 3.31
C ALA A 339 5.98 0.31 3.47
N ASN A 340 6.31 1.55 3.11
CA ASN A 340 5.36 2.68 3.11
C ASN A 340 4.25 2.56 2.05
N TYR A 341 4.55 1.91 0.93
CA TYR A 341 3.62 1.63 -0.17
C TYR A 341 3.82 0.17 -0.57
N ILE A 342 2.94 -0.71 -0.09
CA ILE A 342 3.11 -2.16 -0.24
C ILE A 342 2.84 -2.63 -1.68
N GLU A 343 2.14 -1.82 -2.46
CA GLU A 343 1.85 -2.05 -3.88
C GLU A 343 3.15 -2.23 -4.68
N ARG A 344 4.25 -1.61 -4.25
CA ARG A 344 5.58 -1.76 -4.87
C ARG A 344 6.11 -3.21 -4.84
N HIS A 345 5.55 -4.05 -3.97
CA HIS A 345 5.85 -5.48 -3.85
C HIS A 345 4.76 -6.37 -4.45
N ALA A 346 3.71 -5.82 -5.06
CA ALA A 346 2.72 -6.60 -5.76
C ALA A 346 3.32 -7.32 -6.99
N LEU A 347 2.81 -8.52 -7.25
CA LEU A 347 3.11 -9.31 -8.44
C LEU A 347 2.95 -8.48 -9.73
N TYR A 348 3.83 -8.74 -10.70
CA TYR A 348 3.98 -7.94 -11.93
C TYR A 348 4.34 -6.48 -11.64
N GLY A 349 5.56 -6.26 -11.14
CA GLY A 349 6.05 -4.98 -10.60
C GLY A 349 5.97 -3.73 -11.49
N GLY A 350 5.55 -3.84 -12.76
CA GLY A 350 5.17 -2.68 -13.57
C GLY A 350 3.88 -2.00 -13.09
N LEU A 351 2.86 -2.76 -12.69
CA LEU A 351 1.61 -2.23 -12.16
C LEU A 351 1.78 -1.72 -10.72
N GLY A 352 2.29 -2.59 -9.84
CA GLY A 352 2.50 -2.28 -8.44
C GLY A 352 3.36 -1.04 -8.20
N ARG A 353 4.41 -0.86 -9.01
CA ARG A 353 5.22 0.35 -9.00
C ARG A 353 4.49 1.58 -9.53
N ALA A 354 3.68 1.47 -10.59
CA ALA A 354 2.90 2.61 -11.09
C ALA A 354 1.87 3.10 -10.05
N LEU A 355 1.28 2.18 -9.28
CA LEU A 355 0.42 2.49 -8.13
C LEU A 355 1.22 3.16 -7.00
N ALA A 356 2.32 2.54 -6.56
CA ALA A 356 3.15 3.06 -5.45
C ALA A 356 3.78 4.43 -5.77
N ASP A 357 4.50 4.56 -6.89
CA ASP A 357 5.12 5.81 -7.33
C ASP A 357 4.02 6.88 -7.62
N GLY A 358 2.80 6.45 -7.97
CA GLY A 358 1.63 7.31 -8.19
C GLY A 358 1.01 7.86 -6.89
N TRP A 359 0.78 7.02 -5.88
CA TRP A 359 0.38 7.47 -4.54
C TRP A 359 1.46 8.34 -3.90
N GLU A 360 2.74 8.00 -4.08
CA GLU A 360 3.88 8.78 -3.60
C GLU A 360 4.08 10.12 -4.37
N ALA A 361 3.52 10.24 -5.57
CA ALA A 361 3.39 11.51 -6.29
C ALA A 361 2.20 12.33 -5.76
N PHE A 362 1.05 11.68 -5.52
CA PHE A 362 -0.14 12.30 -4.93
C PHE A 362 0.17 12.90 -3.56
N ASP A 363 0.84 12.17 -2.67
CA ASP A 363 1.19 12.59 -1.31
C ASP A 363 2.18 13.78 -1.28
N ARG A 364 2.94 13.99 -2.36
CA ARG A 364 3.79 15.17 -2.56
C ARG A 364 3.11 16.31 -3.33
N GLY A 365 1.79 16.23 -3.55
CA GLY A 365 1.02 17.23 -4.28
C GLY A 365 1.28 17.29 -5.79
N ARG A 366 1.99 16.30 -6.37
CA ARG A 366 2.33 16.23 -7.81
C ARG A 366 1.18 15.60 -8.59
N LEU A 367 0.02 16.26 -8.60
CA LEU A 367 -1.23 15.73 -9.15
C LEU A 367 -1.12 15.30 -10.62
N ALA A 368 -0.38 16.04 -11.47
CA ALA A 368 -0.19 15.67 -12.87
C ALA A 368 0.66 14.39 -13.05
N ASP A 369 1.68 14.17 -12.20
CA ASP A 369 2.46 12.92 -12.21
C ASP A 369 1.61 11.73 -11.74
N ALA A 370 0.84 11.94 -10.67
CA ALA A 370 -0.03 10.92 -10.09
C ALA A 370 -1.18 10.52 -11.02
N GLU A 371 -1.76 11.47 -11.77
CA GLU A 371 -2.79 11.19 -12.77
C GLU A 371 -2.21 10.37 -13.93
N ARG A 372 -1.02 10.75 -14.43
CA ARG A 372 -0.30 10.00 -15.47
C ARG A 372 0.05 8.59 -15.01
N LEU A 373 0.50 8.42 -13.77
CA LEU A 373 0.85 7.11 -13.19
C LEU A 373 -0.40 6.25 -12.91
N GLY A 374 -1.52 6.84 -12.48
CA GLY A 374 -2.80 6.16 -12.33
C GLY A 374 -3.39 5.69 -13.67
N GLN A 375 -3.27 6.49 -14.72
CA GLN A 375 -3.65 6.08 -16.07
C GLN A 375 -2.72 4.98 -16.62
N GLN A 376 -1.40 5.09 -16.42
CA GLN A 376 -0.44 4.04 -16.76
C GLN A 376 -0.73 2.72 -16.03
N ALA A 377 -1.09 2.77 -14.74
CA ALA A 377 -1.54 1.61 -13.98
C ALA A 377 -2.83 1.01 -14.58
N TYR A 378 -3.80 1.84 -14.95
CA TYR A 378 -5.06 1.39 -15.55
C TYR A 378 -4.89 0.73 -16.92
N GLU A 379 -3.89 1.16 -17.70
CA GLU A 379 -3.52 0.56 -19.00
C GLU A 379 -2.77 -0.78 -18.86
N ILE A 380 -2.03 -0.98 -17.77
CA ILE A 380 -1.36 -2.26 -17.45
C ILE A 380 -2.37 -3.28 -16.90
N ALA A 381 -3.42 -2.81 -16.19
CA ALA A 381 -4.34 -3.63 -15.40
C ALA A 381 -5.21 -4.62 -16.22
N ARG A 382 -5.02 -5.91 -15.93
CA ARG A 382 -5.65 -7.05 -16.62
C ARG A 382 -6.91 -7.53 -15.92
N SER A 383 -6.86 -7.73 -14.60
CA SER A 383 -8.03 -8.16 -13.81
C SER A 383 -8.89 -7.01 -13.28
N GLU A 384 -10.05 -7.33 -12.73
CA GLU A 384 -10.99 -6.37 -12.14
C GLU A 384 -10.43 -5.69 -10.85
N PRO A 385 -9.81 -6.41 -9.87
CA PRO A 385 -9.15 -5.78 -8.72
C PRO A 385 -8.01 -4.83 -9.11
N GLU A 386 -7.19 -5.18 -10.11
CA GLU A 386 -6.12 -4.31 -10.63
C GLU A 386 -6.70 -3.00 -11.18
N ARG A 387 -7.75 -3.10 -12.01
CA ARG A 387 -8.43 -1.94 -12.60
C ARG A 387 -9.10 -1.07 -11.55
N PHE A 388 -9.70 -1.69 -10.53
CA PHE A 388 -10.29 -0.98 -9.40
C PHE A 388 -9.24 -0.16 -8.64
N ALA A 389 -8.10 -0.76 -8.26
CA ALA A 389 -7.02 -0.05 -7.58
C ALA A 389 -6.46 1.13 -8.41
N ALA A 390 -6.18 0.90 -9.70
CA ALA A 390 -5.70 1.93 -10.61
C ALA A 390 -6.74 3.04 -10.87
N GLN A 391 -8.02 2.68 -10.98
CA GLN A 391 -9.10 3.63 -11.17
C GLN A 391 -9.25 4.56 -9.95
N ARG A 392 -9.15 4.05 -8.72
CA ARG A 392 -9.22 4.89 -7.50
C ARG A 392 -8.12 5.96 -7.49
N LEU A 393 -6.88 5.58 -7.81
CA LEU A 393 -5.75 6.53 -7.92
C LEU A 393 -6.01 7.57 -9.02
N ARG A 394 -6.35 7.13 -10.24
CA ARG A 394 -6.57 8.03 -11.37
C ARG A 394 -7.73 9.00 -11.13
N ASP A 395 -8.89 8.48 -10.75
CA ASP A 395 -10.12 9.26 -10.65
C ASP A 395 -10.08 10.21 -9.45
N LEU A 396 -9.51 9.81 -8.29
CA LEU A 396 -9.27 10.73 -7.17
C LEU A 396 -8.32 11.86 -7.58
N THR A 397 -7.19 11.52 -8.21
CA THR A 397 -6.18 12.51 -8.59
C THR A 397 -6.74 13.50 -9.60
N ARG A 398 -7.47 13.00 -10.61
CA ARG A 398 -8.15 13.83 -11.60
C ARG A 398 -9.19 14.75 -10.96
N LEU A 399 -10.06 14.25 -10.07
CA LEU A 399 -11.05 15.09 -9.37
C LEU A 399 -10.38 16.18 -8.51
N THR A 400 -9.31 15.80 -7.79
CA THR A 400 -8.49 16.74 -6.99
C THR A 400 -7.87 17.82 -7.88
N ARG A 401 -7.34 17.43 -9.04
CA ARG A 401 -6.70 18.31 -10.02
C ARG A 401 -7.69 19.23 -10.71
N ASP A 402 -8.81 18.71 -11.20
CA ASP A 402 -9.90 19.48 -11.81
C ASP A 402 -10.50 20.50 -10.81
N TRP A 403 -10.55 20.18 -9.51
CA TRP A 403 -11.00 21.12 -8.48
C TRP A 403 -10.00 22.27 -8.24
N VAL A 404 -8.70 21.96 -8.14
CA VAL A 404 -7.64 22.98 -7.94
C VAL A 404 -7.45 23.84 -9.20
N GLU A 405 -7.14 23.24 -10.36
CA GLU A 405 -6.76 23.98 -11.58
C GLU A 405 -7.88 24.89 -12.10
N ARG A 406 -9.16 24.51 -11.90
CA ARG A 406 -10.33 25.30 -12.30
C ARG A 406 -10.80 26.30 -11.23
N ASN A 407 -10.04 26.45 -10.13
CA ASN A 407 -10.40 27.25 -8.96
C ASN A 407 -11.82 26.94 -8.43
N ALA A 408 -12.21 25.66 -8.43
CA ALA A 408 -13.55 25.22 -8.04
C ALA A 408 -13.88 25.50 -6.57
N VAL A 409 -12.85 25.68 -5.73
CA VAL A 409 -12.95 26.19 -4.35
C VAL A 409 -13.79 27.47 -4.24
N LEU A 410 -13.78 28.33 -5.28
CA LEU A 410 -14.55 29.58 -5.31
C LEU A 410 -16.05 29.38 -5.62
N SER A 411 -16.55 28.13 -5.68
CA SER A 411 -17.95 27.83 -5.96
C SER A 411 -18.44 26.64 -5.13
N ALA A 412 -19.36 26.91 -4.21
CA ALA A 412 -20.01 25.90 -3.38
C ALA A 412 -20.62 24.77 -4.22
N ALA A 413 -21.41 25.09 -5.26
CA ALA A 413 -22.03 24.09 -6.13
C ALA A 413 -21.03 23.18 -6.86
N ARG A 414 -19.88 23.73 -7.32
CA ARG A 414 -18.81 22.91 -7.93
C ARG A 414 -18.11 22.04 -6.89
N THR A 415 -17.87 22.57 -5.69
CA THR A 415 -17.24 21.85 -4.59
C THR A 415 -18.13 20.72 -4.07
N GLN A 416 -19.44 20.95 -3.94
CA GLN A 416 -20.42 19.92 -3.59
C GLN A 416 -20.51 18.81 -4.65
N THR A 417 -20.46 19.17 -5.94
CA THR A 417 -20.41 18.20 -7.04
C THR A 417 -19.12 17.37 -7.01
N ALA A 418 -17.98 18.01 -6.73
CA ALA A 418 -16.69 17.33 -6.59
C ALA A 418 -16.65 16.42 -5.35
N LEU A 419 -17.19 16.87 -4.21
CA LEU A 419 -17.30 16.09 -2.97
C LEU A 419 -18.10 14.81 -3.21
N ALA A 420 -19.29 14.89 -3.81
CA ALA A 420 -20.10 13.71 -4.12
C ALA A 420 -19.38 12.73 -5.06
N ALA A 421 -18.59 13.22 -6.01
CA ALA A 421 -17.77 12.38 -6.89
C ALA A 421 -16.57 11.74 -6.17
N VAL A 422 -15.98 12.41 -5.18
CA VAL A 422 -14.89 11.88 -4.33
C VAL A 422 -15.42 10.85 -3.32
N GLU A 423 -16.57 11.10 -2.70
CA GLU A 423 -17.21 10.15 -1.79
C GLU A 423 -17.62 8.85 -2.50
N ALA A 424 -17.99 8.91 -3.78
CA ALA A 424 -18.26 7.75 -4.61
C ALA A 424 -17.03 6.86 -4.89
N LEU A 425 -15.82 7.27 -4.50
CA LEU A 425 -14.59 6.46 -4.60
C LEU A 425 -14.32 5.60 -3.35
N PHE A 426 -15.11 5.73 -2.28
CA PHE A 426 -15.07 4.81 -1.14
C PHE A 426 -15.80 3.49 -1.47
N THR A 427 -15.37 2.39 -0.86
CA THR A 427 -16.16 1.15 -0.84
C THR A 427 -17.33 1.27 0.15
N PRO A 428 -18.38 0.44 0.02
CA PRO A 428 -19.48 0.42 0.99
C PRO A 428 -19.05 0.15 2.44
N ASP A 429 -17.99 -0.66 2.64
CA ASP A 429 -17.45 -0.93 3.98
C ASP A 429 -16.61 0.22 4.53
N GLU A 430 -15.85 0.93 3.69
CA GLU A 430 -15.12 2.14 4.10
C GLU A 430 -16.08 3.27 4.47
N LEU A 431 -17.15 3.49 3.70
CA LEU A 431 -18.23 4.42 4.05
C LEU A 431 -18.86 4.05 5.39
N LYS A 432 -19.24 2.78 5.57
CA LYS A 432 -19.81 2.27 6.82
C LYS A 432 -18.85 2.43 8.01
N GLN A 433 -17.54 2.26 7.82
CA GLN A 433 -16.53 2.50 8.86
C GLN A 433 -16.42 4.00 9.20
N ARG A 434 -16.39 4.88 8.19
CA ARG A 434 -16.39 6.34 8.36
C ARG A 434 -17.63 6.81 9.11
N ASP A 435 -18.80 6.38 8.69
CA ASP A 435 -20.07 6.84 9.24
C ASP A 435 -20.29 6.30 10.66
N ASN A 436 -19.86 5.06 10.95
CA ASN A 436 -19.80 4.51 12.31
C ASN A 436 -18.82 5.30 13.22
N PHE A 437 -17.66 5.72 12.70
CA PHE A 437 -16.71 6.54 13.45
C PHE A 437 -17.33 7.92 13.76
N ASN A 438 -17.89 8.59 12.74
CA ASN A 438 -18.54 9.89 12.86
C ASN A 438 -19.67 9.86 13.91
N ALA A 439 -20.53 8.84 13.88
CA ALA A 439 -21.65 8.67 14.82
C ALA A 439 -21.21 8.45 16.29
N GLN A 440 -19.95 8.11 16.55
CA GLN A 440 -19.41 7.89 17.90
C GLN A 440 -18.73 9.13 18.50
N MET A 441 -18.58 10.23 17.75
CA MET A 441 -17.82 11.41 18.20
C MET A 441 -18.76 12.51 18.77
N PRO A 442 -18.75 12.77 20.09
CA PRO A 442 -19.66 13.74 20.71
C PRO A 442 -19.22 15.21 20.54
N SER A 443 -18.00 15.47 20.07
CA SER A 443 -17.50 16.82 19.81
C SER A 443 -16.34 16.84 18.80
N LYS A 444 -16.13 17.99 18.16
CA LYS A 444 -15.01 18.25 17.23
C LYS A 444 -13.64 18.01 17.86
N GLU A 445 -13.46 18.37 19.14
CA GLU A 445 -12.19 18.09 19.84
C GLU A 445 -12.00 16.60 20.10
N THR A 446 -13.06 15.88 20.52
CA THR A 446 -13.01 14.42 20.68
C THR A 446 -12.67 13.73 19.36
N PHE A 447 -13.29 14.18 18.26
CA PHE A 447 -13.01 13.71 16.89
C PHE A 447 -11.54 13.86 16.53
N LEU A 448 -10.96 15.06 16.64
CA LEU A 448 -9.55 15.33 16.30
C LEU A 448 -8.57 14.54 17.20
N ARG A 449 -8.93 14.28 18.47
CA ARG A 449 -8.14 13.46 19.39
C ARG A 449 -8.22 11.96 19.07
N ALA A 450 -9.38 11.46 18.62
CA ALA A 450 -9.62 10.04 18.37
C ALA A 450 -9.20 9.59 16.96
N MET A 451 -9.33 10.46 15.94
CA MET A 451 -9.26 10.05 14.53
C MET A 451 -7.96 9.36 14.12
N THR A 452 -6.82 9.75 14.68
CA THR A 452 -5.51 9.19 14.32
C THR A 452 -5.41 7.70 14.64
N LYS A 453 -5.89 7.26 15.82
CA LYS A 453 -5.93 5.84 16.25
C LYS A 453 -7.23 5.13 15.88
N GLY A 454 -8.25 5.88 15.49
CA GLY A 454 -9.52 5.36 14.98
C GLY A 454 -9.47 5.18 13.47
N ILE A 455 -10.17 6.05 12.75
CA ILE A 455 -10.36 5.95 11.30
C ILE A 455 -9.05 5.99 10.48
N VAL A 456 -8.05 6.79 10.87
CA VAL A 456 -6.82 6.96 10.09
C VAL A 456 -5.95 5.71 10.13
N GLU A 457 -5.61 5.22 11.32
CA GLU A 457 -4.86 3.97 11.50
C GLU A 457 -5.61 2.76 10.89
N LEU A 458 -6.94 2.69 11.04
CA LEU A 458 -7.74 1.61 10.47
C LEU A 458 -7.74 1.62 8.93
N PHE A 459 -7.83 2.80 8.30
CA PHE A 459 -7.71 2.93 6.85
C PHE A 459 -6.29 2.62 6.36
N GLN A 460 -5.25 3.20 6.98
CA GLN A 460 -3.85 2.96 6.61
C GLN A 460 -3.42 1.50 6.73
N ARG A 461 -4.04 0.71 7.62
CA ARG A 461 -3.82 -0.74 7.75
C ARG A 461 -4.56 -1.61 6.73
N ARG A 462 -5.56 -1.06 6.02
CA ARG A 462 -6.50 -1.79 5.14
C ARG A 462 -6.44 -1.41 3.66
N SER A 463 -6.12 -0.17 3.31
CA SER A 463 -5.89 0.24 1.92
C SER A 463 -5.25 1.63 1.85
N THR A 464 -4.40 1.84 0.85
CA THR A 464 -3.74 3.12 0.55
C THR A 464 -4.75 4.21 0.11
N ALA A 465 -5.84 3.83 -0.56
CA ALA A 465 -6.80 4.77 -1.14
C ALA A 465 -7.68 5.53 -0.12
N PRO A 466 -8.40 4.89 0.82
CA PRO A 466 -9.43 5.56 1.64
C PRO A 466 -8.92 6.71 2.51
N ALA A 467 -7.69 6.64 3.04
CA ALA A 467 -7.10 7.77 3.76
C ALA A 467 -6.96 9.02 2.85
N ARG A 468 -6.52 8.83 1.61
CA ARG A 468 -6.29 9.93 0.66
C ARG A 468 -7.60 10.51 0.13
N ILE A 469 -8.61 9.66 -0.09
CA ILE A 469 -9.99 10.08 -0.40
C ILE A 469 -10.57 10.90 0.76
N LEU A 470 -10.37 10.45 2.01
CA LEU A 470 -10.85 11.13 3.21
C LEU A 470 -10.24 12.53 3.37
N THR A 471 -8.94 12.71 3.09
CA THR A 471 -8.29 14.03 3.07
C THR A 471 -8.95 14.98 2.06
N VAL A 472 -9.21 14.52 0.84
CA VAL A 472 -9.84 15.34 -0.21
C VAL A 472 -11.29 15.69 0.18
N ALA A 473 -12.05 14.72 0.70
CA ALA A 473 -13.41 14.94 1.18
C ALA A 473 -13.46 15.96 2.34
N TYR A 474 -12.57 15.86 3.33
CA TYR A 474 -12.48 16.85 4.42
C TYR A 474 -12.09 18.24 3.92
N VAL A 475 -11.18 18.37 2.96
CA VAL A 475 -10.87 19.69 2.37
C VAL A 475 -12.08 20.28 1.64
N MET A 476 -12.83 19.47 0.89
CA MET A 476 -14.04 19.94 0.20
C MET A 476 -15.17 20.30 1.18
N LEU A 477 -15.33 19.57 2.29
CA LEU A 477 -16.24 19.95 3.39
C LEU A 477 -15.82 21.27 4.03
N GLY A 478 -14.55 21.44 4.37
CA GLY A 478 -14.04 22.70 4.93
C GLY A 478 -14.18 23.88 3.96
N ALA A 479 -14.11 23.65 2.66
CA ALA A 479 -14.40 24.67 1.66
C ALA A 479 -15.89 25.04 1.61
N LEU A 480 -16.81 24.08 1.78
CA LEU A 480 -18.26 24.35 1.87
C LEU A 480 -18.60 25.14 3.14
N ASP A 481 -18.11 24.73 4.30
CA ASP A 481 -18.31 25.44 5.57
C ASP A 481 -17.77 26.89 5.50
N ALA A 482 -16.68 27.11 4.74
CA ALA A 482 -16.15 28.45 4.47
C ALA A 482 -17.01 29.31 3.50
N HIS A 483 -17.85 28.72 2.64
CA HIS A 483 -18.87 29.48 1.88
C HIS A 483 -20.02 29.92 2.79
N ASP A 484 -20.41 29.08 3.76
CA ASP A 484 -21.48 29.35 4.72
C ASP A 484 -21.03 30.22 5.93
N ASP A 485 -19.85 30.86 5.83
CA ASP A 485 -19.20 31.70 6.85
C ASP A 485 -18.77 31.00 8.15
N LEU A 486 -18.84 29.66 8.20
CA LEU A 486 -18.47 28.82 9.35
C LEU A 486 -16.95 28.57 9.41
N LEU A 487 -16.16 29.64 9.54
CA LEU A 487 -14.68 29.55 9.45
C LEU A 487 -14.03 28.65 10.51
N ASP A 488 -14.60 28.52 11.71
CA ASP A 488 -14.09 27.61 12.74
C ASP A 488 -14.30 26.13 12.37
N ASP A 489 -15.36 25.84 11.60
CA ASP A 489 -15.68 24.49 11.12
C ASP A 489 -14.81 24.13 9.91
N ALA A 490 -14.59 25.11 9.01
CA ALA A 490 -13.59 25.01 7.95
C ALA A 490 -12.18 24.72 8.50
N LEU A 491 -11.78 25.40 9.58
CA LEU A 491 -10.50 25.15 10.27
C LEU A 491 -10.46 23.77 10.96
N PHE A 492 -11.57 23.28 11.52
CA PHE A 492 -11.68 21.93 12.04
C PHE A 492 -11.47 20.87 10.95
N TRP A 493 -12.12 20.99 9.79
CA TRP A 493 -11.93 20.04 8.69
C TRP A 493 -10.53 20.12 8.07
N ARG A 494 -9.95 21.32 7.99
CA ARG A 494 -8.56 21.54 7.57
C ARG A 494 -7.57 20.82 8.51
N GLU A 495 -7.76 20.94 9.81
CA GLU A 495 -6.95 20.25 10.83
C GLU A 495 -7.18 18.73 10.78
N ALA A 496 -8.40 18.27 10.52
CA ALA A 496 -8.69 16.85 10.30
C ALA A 496 -7.96 16.33 9.05
N ALA A 497 -8.03 17.04 7.92
CA ALA A 497 -7.38 16.67 6.66
C ALA A 497 -5.86 16.51 6.80
N LEU A 498 -5.20 17.41 7.55
CA LEU A 498 -3.78 17.31 7.90
C LEU A 498 -3.48 16.03 8.70
N ARG A 499 -4.28 15.70 9.71
CA ARG A 499 -4.08 14.52 10.58
C ARG A 499 -4.23 13.17 9.86
N VAL A 500 -4.86 13.12 8.68
CA VAL A 500 -5.00 11.88 7.89
C VAL A 500 -3.71 11.50 7.15
N LEU A 501 -2.91 12.49 6.69
CA LEU A 501 -1.65 12.27 5.95
C LEU A 501 -0.39 12.64 6.77
N GLY A 502 -0.55 13.07 8.02
CA GLY A 502 0.56 13.47 8.89
C GLY A 502 1.44 14.56 8.27
N GLU A 503 2.76 14.37 8.28
CA GLU A 503 3.71 15.31 7.67
C GLU A 503 3.47 15.57 6.17
N GLY A 504 2.90 14.59 5.45
CA GLY A 504 2.53 14.72 4.04
C GLY A 504 1.39 15.71 3.82
N GLY A 505 0.45 15.81 4.76
CA GLY A 505 -0.72 16.70 4.66
C GLY A 505 -0.33 18.17 4.48
N SER A 506 0.74 18.61 5.14
CA SER A 506 1.26 19.98 5.04
C SER A 506 1.79 20.37 3.65
N LYS A 507 2.10 19.37 2.82
CA LYS A 507 2.68 19.53 1.47
C LYS A 507 1.60 19.45 0.38
N GLN A 508 0.35 19.17 0.75
CA GLN A 508 -0.75 19.01 -0.20
C GLN A 508 -1.25 20.35 -0.78
N LEU A 509 -1.23 20.44 -2.10
CA LEU A 509 -1.72 21.61 -2.83
C LEU A 509 -3.21 21.89 -2.55
N ILE A 510 -4.02 20.84 -2.39
CA ILE A 510 -5.45 20.96 -2.05
C ILE A 510 -5.67 21.57 -0.66
N VAL A 511 -4.88 21.17 0.37
CA VAL A 511 -4.97 21.76 1.71
C VAL A 511 -4.54 23.24 1.68
N ARG A 512 -3.47 23.58 0.95
CA ARG A 512 -3.03 24.97 0.78
C ARG A 512 -4.07 25.83 0.05
N THR A 513 -4.79 25.25 -0.91
CA THR A 513 -5.90 25.92 -1.62
C THR A 513 -7.07 26.25 -0.67
N LEU A 514 -7.32 25.43 0.35
CA LEU A 514 -8.28 25.74 1.41
C LEU A 514 -7.77 26.81 2.36
N ASP A 515 -6.50 26.76 2.81
CA ASP A 515 -5.91 27.80 3.66
C ASP A 515 -5.99 29.18 2.97
N GLU A 516 -5.59 29.25 1.68
CA GLU A 516 -5.69 30.46 0.85
C GLU A 516 -7.13 30.98 0.72
N PHE A 517 -8.14 30.10 0.68
CA PHE A 517 -9.55 30.46 0.59
C PHE A 517 -10.14 30.91 1.94
N VAL A 518 -9.84 30.20 3.02
CA VAL A 518 -10.29 30.53 4.39
C VAL A 518 -9.71 31.86 4.84
N ASP A 519 -8.44 32.14 4.57
CA ASP A 519 -7.82 33.43 4.86
C ASP A 519 -8.46 34.56 4.04
N ARG A 520 -8.71 34.33 2.74
CA ARG A 520 -9.44 35.27 1.87
C ARG A 520 -10.85 35.56 2.39
N ARG A 521 -11.60 34.55 2.86
CA ARG A 521 -12.94 34.76 3.41
C ARG A 521 -12.89 35.48 4.76
N ARG A 522 -11.90 35.19 5.61
CA ARG A 522 -11.67 35.92 6.87
C ARG A 522 -11.41 37.41 6.65
N ASP A 523 -10.64 37.77 5.63
CA ASP A 523 -10.44 39.18 5.24
C ASP A 523 -11.74 39.84 4.74
N LEU A 524 -12.52 39.16 3.90
CA LEU A 524 -13.80 39.69 3.41
C LEU A 524 -14.83 39.87 4.54
N LEU A 525 -14.93 38.93 5.48
CA LEU A 525 -15.78 39.08 6.67
C LEU A 525 -15.29 40.20 7.60
N ARG A 526 -13.97 40.42 7.70
CA ARG A 526 -13.40 41.55 8.43
C ARG A 526 -13.78 42.90 7.80
N ILE A 527 -13.75 42.98 6.46
CA ILE A 527 -14.21 44.15 5.70
C ILE A 527 -15.72 44.36 5.89
N SER A 528 -16.54 43.30 5.80
CA SER A 528 -17.98 43.38 6.10
C SER A 528 -18.24 43.89 7.52
N GLY A 529 -17.52 43.40 8.53
CA GLY A 529 -17.65 43.87 9.91
C GLY A 529 -17.27 45.34 10.08
N LEU A 530 -16.18 45.79 9.46
CA LEU A 530 -15.76 47.20 9.47
C LEU A 530 -16.79 48.13 8.81
N LEU A 531 -17.35 47.73 7.66
CA LEU A 531 -18.32 48.52 6.91
C LEU A 531 -19.71 48.52 7.58
N ASN A 532 -20.19 47.38 8.08
CA ASN A 532 -21.43 47.33 8.87
C ASN A 532 -21.30 48.09 10.20
N GLY A 533 -20.09 48.39 10.67
CA GLY A 533 -19.82 49.33 11.75
C GLY A 533 -20.15 50.80 11.43
N LEU A 534 -20.33 51.16 10.15
CA LEU A 534 -20.68 52.51 9.69
C LEU A 534 -22.21 52.70 9.62
N HIS A 535 -22.90 52.67 10.76
CA HIS A 535 -24.38 52.71 10.83
C HIS A 535 -24.97 53.80 11.73
N ASP A 536 -24.14 54.66 12.33
CA ASP A 536 -24.55 55.67 13.31
C ASP A 536 -23.67 56.94 13.27
N THR A 537 -24.00 57.93 14.10
CA THR A 537 -23.29 59.21 14.19
C THR A 537 -21.88 59.09 14.76
N GLU A 538 -21.60 58.16 15.69
CA GLU A 538 -20.23 57.99 16.22
C GLU A 538 -19.29 57.34 15.20
N SER A 539 -19.80 56.41 14.39
CA SER A 539 -19.02 55.74 13.34
C SER A 539 -18.44 56.70 12.30
N LEU A 540 -19.07 57.86 12.06
CA LEU A 540 -18.57 58.90 11.16
C LEU A 540 -17.18 59.41 11.58
N LYS A 541 -16.89 59.46 12.88
CA LYS A 541 -15.58 59.85 13.42
C LYS A 541 -14.48 58.82 13.14
N ARG A 542 -14.86 57.61 12.71
CA ARG A 542 -13.96 56.53 12.29
C ARG A 542 -13.97 56.31 10.78
N LEU A 543 -14.74 57.09 10.00
CA LEU A 543 -14.93 56.87 8.56
C LEU A 543 -13.61 56.82 7.78
N GLU A 544 -12.72 57.79 7.99
CA GLU A 544 -11.41 57.80 7.32
C GLU A 544 -10.51 56.63 7.78
N GLN A 545 -10.58 56.25 9.05
CA GLN A 545 -9.86 55.09 9.59
C GLN A 545 -10.38 53.79 8.95
N THR A 546 -11.69 53.62 8.83
CA THR A 546 -12.32 52.49 8.15
C THR A 546 -11.94 52.45 6.68
N ARG A 547 -11.91 53.59 5.97
CA ARG A 547 -11.43 53.66 4.59
C ARG A 547 -10.00 53.15 4.47
N ARG A 548 -9.07 53.66 5.30
CA ARG A 548 -7.67 53.23 5.33
C ARG A 548 -7.53 51.73 5.61
N LEU A 549 -8.26 51.19 6.60
CA LEU A 549 -8.23 49.76 6.94
C LEU A 549 -8.77 48.84 5.83
N VAL A 550 -9.69 49.31 4.99
CA VAL A 550 -10.17 48.58 3.80
C VAL A 550 -9.18 48.72 2.63
N GLU A 551 -8.53 49.88 2.50
CA GLU A 551 -7.54 50.20 1.47
C GLU A 551 -6.18 49.50 1.70
N GLU A 552 -5.83 49.23 2.97
CA GLU A 552 -4.65 48.48 3.42
C GLU A 552 -4.86 46.95 3.44
N ASN A 553 -6.09 46.45 3.23
CA ASN A 553 -6.40 45.02 3.31
C ASN A 553 -5.89 44.23 2.07
N PRO A 554 -5.40 42.98 2.22
CA PRO A 554 -4.98 42.15 1.08
C PRO A 554 -6.04 42.00 -0.04
N GLN A 555 -7.33 42.04 0.31
CA GLN A 555 -8.46 41.94 -0.61
C GLN A 555 -8.92 43.28 -1.21
N ALA A 556 -8.22 44.41 -0.99
CA ALA A 556 -8.63 45.75 -1.43
C ALA A 556 -9.00 45.85 -2.93
N LYS A 557 -8.36 45.05 -3.79
CA LYS A 557 -8.72 44.94 -5.23
C LYS A 557 -10.07 44.25 -5.45
N THR A 558 -10.31 43.16 -4.70
CA THR A 558 -11.57 42.40 -4.73
C THR A 558 -12.75 43.25 -4.25
N VAL A 559 -12.52 44.12 -3.27
CA VAL A 559 -13.56 44.99 -2.66
C VAL A 559 -13.52 46.44 -3.16
N SER A 560 -12.96 46.70 -4.35
CA SER A 560 -12.77 48.06 -4.86
C SER A 560 -14.07 48.86 -5.01
N ALA A 561 -15.20 48.18 -5.26
CA ALA A 561 -16.53 48.81 -5.27
C ALA A 561 -16.95 49.27 -3.85
N ALA A 562 -16.72 48.46 -2.81
CA ALA A 562 -17.00 48.87 -1.43
C ALA A 562 -16.12 50.05 -0.98
N LEU A 563 -14.84 50.06 -1.39
CA LEU A 563 -13.94 51.20 -1.15
C LEU A 563 -14.43 52.47 -1.88
N GLN A 564 -14.99 52.35 -3.08
CA GLN A 564 -15.62 53.45 -3.80
C GLN A 564 -16.90 53.95 -3.10
N SER A 565 -17.73 53.06 -2.54
CA SER A 565 -18.88 53.45 -1.71
C SER A 565 -18.47 54.33 -0.52
N VAL A 566 -17.39 53.95 0.19
CA VAL A 566 -16.88 54.74 1.33
C VAL A 566 -16.41 56.12 0.88
N ARG A 567 -15.73 56.22 -0.27
CA ARG A 567 -15.27 57.51 -0.84
C ARG A 567 -16.41 58.39 -1.32
N ASP A 568 -17.43 57.84 -1.98
CA ASP A 568 -18.62 58.60 -2.36
C ASP A 568 -19.44 59.03 -1.13
N PHE A 569 -19.43 58.25 -0.06
CA PHE A 569 -20.02 58.63 1.23
C PHE A 569 -19.26 59.77 1.94
N GLU A 570 -17.91 59.74 1.96
CA GLU A 570 -17.08 60.86 2.43
C GLU A 570 -17.42 62.17 1.70
N VAL A 571 -17.62 62.12 0.37
CA VAL A 571 -18.04 63.29 -0.43
C VAL A 571 -19.47 63.71 -0.11
N ALA A 572 -20.41 62.76 0.01
CA ALA A 572 -21.81 63.07 0.31
C ALA A 572 -21.99 63.83 1.64
N ILE A 573 -21.24 63.47 2.68
CA ILE A 573 -21.29 64.16 3.98
C ILE A 573 -20.82 65.62 3.83
N ARG A 574 -19.80 65.87 3.00
CA ARG A 574 -19.31 67.22 2.73
C ARG A 574 -20.33 68.06 1.97
N ASP A 575 -20.87 67.53 0.87
CA ASP A 575 -21.89 68.24 0.07
C ASP A 575 -23.15 68.54 0.89
N TRP A 576 -23.49 67.65 1.84
CA TRP A 576 -24.58 67.85 2.81
C TRP A 576 -24.28 68.97 3.81
N ALA A 577 -23.05 69.02 4.34
CA ALA A 577 -22.61 70.07 5.27
C ALA A 577 -22.59 71.46 4.60
N ASP A 578 -22.17 71.53 3.33
CA ASP A 578 -22.23 72.73 2.48
C ASP A 578 -23.69 73.06 1.99
N GLY A 579 -24.67 72.21 2.31
CA GLY A 579 -26.10 72.44 2.05
C GLY A 579 -26.57 72.13 0.63
N ASP A 580 -25.79 71.44 -0.19
CA ASP A 580 -26.24 70.86 -1.46
C ASP A 580 -26.69 69.40 -1.27
N PHE A 581 -27.90 69.27 -0.70
CA PHE A 581 -28.57 67.99 -0.52
C PHE A 581 -28.85 67.24 -1.84
N ARG A 582 -28.72 67.88 -3.01
CA ARG A 582 -28.85 67.20 -4.31
C ARG A 582 -27.54 66.54 -4.73
N ALA A 583 -26.41 67.23 -4.59
CA ALA A 583 -25.10 66.64 -4.80
C ALA A 583 -24.86 65.48 -3.82
N ALA A 584 -25.17 65.70 -2.53
CA ALA A 584 -25.12 64.66 -1.49
C ALA A 584 -26.02 63.46 -1.82
N GLY A 585 -27.27 63.68 -2.23
CA GLY A 585 -28.20 62.62 -2.62
C GLY A 585 -27.66 61.75 -3.77
N LEU A 586 -27.19 62.37 -4.85
CA LEU A 586 -26.60 61.65 -5.99
C LEU A 586 -25.34 60.85 -5.61
N LYS A 587 -24.57 61.34 -4.62
CA LYS A 587 -23.41 60.61 -4.08
C LYS A 587 -23.79 59.44 -3.17
N LEU A 588 -24.87 59.55 -2.39
CA LEU A 588 -25.41 58.41 -1.63
C LEU A 588 -26.03 57.34 -2.55
N GLU A 589 -26.67 57.75 -3.66
CA GLU A 589 -27.12 56.82 -4.72
C GLU A 589 -25.95 56.11 -5.40
N SER A 590 -24.85 56.83 -5.70
CA SER A 590 -23.59 56.25 -6.19
C SER A 590 -23.01 55.24 -5.21
N ALA A 591 -22.97 55.58 -3.92
CA ALA A 591 -22.50 54.69 -2.86
C ALA A 591 -23.37 53.44 -2.71
N LEU A 592 -24.70 53.56 -2.71
CA LEU A 592 -25.63 52.43 -2.69
C LEU A 592 -25.42 51.48 -3.87
N LYS A 593 -25.24 52.02 -5.09
CA LYS A 593 -24.90 51.18 -6.24
C LYS A 593 -23.54 50.49 -6.08
N ALA A 594 -22.55 51.21 -5.56
CA ALA A 594 -21.22 50.64 -5.30
C ALA A 594 -21.25 49.58 -4.17
N VAL A 595 -22.25 49.59 -3.29
CA VAL A 595 -22.59 48.47 -2.39
C VAL A 595 -23.19 47.31 -3.17
N ASP A 596 -24.20 47.51 -4.03
CA ASP A 596 -24.75 46.44 -4.90
C ASP A 596 -23.66 45.74 -5.73
N ASP A 597 -22.79 46.52 -6.38
CA ASP A 597 -21.66 46.02 -7.17
C ASP A 597 -20.64 45.26 -6.28
N ALA A 598 -20.50 45.59 -5.00
CA ALA A 598 -19.60 44.92 -4.05
C ALA A 598 -20.19 43.65 -3.43
N GLU A 599 -21.47 43.66 -3.07
CA GLU A 599 -22.19 42.46 -2.60
C GLU A 599 -22.18 41.40 -3.72
N ALA A 600 -22.39 41.81 -4.98
CA ALA A 600 -22.34 40.91 -6.14
C ALA A 600 -20.93 40.42 -6.53
N ALA A 601 -19.89 41.27 -6.46
CA ALA A 601 -18.54 40.91 -6.94
C ALA A 601 -17.67 40.16 -5.91
N ALA A 602 -17.97 40.29 -4.61
CA ALA A 602 -17.14 39.76 -3.53
C ALA A 602 -17.91 38.87 -2.53
N ASP A 603 -19.20 38.60 -2.75
CA ASP A 603 -20.12 37.95 -1.79
C ASP A 603 -20.03 38.59 -0.39
N LEU A 604 -20.05 39.93 -0.36
CA LEU A 604 -20.13 40.68 0.88
C LEU A 604 -21.59 40.81 1.32
N LYS A 605 -21.80 40.78 2.64
CA LYS A 605 -23.10 41.02 3.28
C LYS A 605 -23.00 42.36 4.03
N LEU A 606 -23.63 43.42 3.54
CA LEU A 606 -23.52 44.80 4.05
C LEU A 606 -24.86 45.42 4.54
N PRO A 607 -25.75 44.67 5.21
CA PRO A 607 -27.13 45.11 5.46
C PRO A 607 -27.24 46.36 6.35
N ALA A 608 -26.37 46.54 7.34
CA ALA A 608 -26.44 47.69 8.25
C ALA A 608 -25.97 48.98 7.54
N TYR A 609 -24.86 48.89 6.80
CA TYR A 609 -24.33 50.01 6.01
C TYR A 609 -25.30 50.40 4.87
N ARG A 610 -25.83 49.41 4.15
CA ARG A 610 -26.85 49.60 3.11
C ARG A 610 -28.12 50.28 3.65
N ALA A 611 -28.63 49.81 4.80
CA ALA A 611 -29.78 50.43 5.46
C ALA A 611 -29.50 51.85 5.96
N TRP A 612 -28.25 52.16 6.37
CA TRP A 612 -27.84 53.50 6.77
C TRP A 612 -27.79 54.47 5.58
N LEU A 613 -27.09 54.10 4.50
CA LEU A 613 -27.07 54.88 3.26
C LEU A 613 -28.48 55.11 2.69
N GLY A 614 -29.37 54.12 2.75
CA GLY A 614 -30.78 54.26 2.33
C GLY A 614 -31.57 55.28 3.15
N LYS A 615 -31.38 55.30 4.49
CA LYS A 615 -31.99 56.32 5.37
C LYS A 615 -31.46 57.71 5.04
N LEU A 616 -30.15 57.86 4.86
CA LEU A 616 -29.53 59.14 4.51
C LEU A 616 -29.99 59.63 3.12
N THR A 617 -30.09 58.76 2.13
CA THR A 617 -30.59 59.11 0.78
C THR A 617 -32.03 59.64 0.84
N THR A 618 -32.89 58.96 1.61
CA THR A 618 -34.29 59.38 1.83
C THR A 618 -34.37 60.75 2.51
N ALA A 619 -33.53 60.99 3.52
CA ALA A 619 -33.46 62.28 4.20
C ALA A 619 -32.86 63.39 3.30
N ALA A 620 -31.85 63.09 2.47
CA ALA A 620 -31.30 64.05 1.50
C ALA A 620 -32.38 64.57 0.54
N ALA A 621 -33.28 63.70 0.07
CA ALA A 621 -34.39 64.09 -0.78
C ALA A 621 -35.38 65.04 -0.08
N ASP A 622 -35.76 64.76 1.17
CA ASP A 622 -36.64 65.62 1.98
C ASP A 622 -35.96 66.97 2.32
N LEU A 623 -34.67 66.97 2.65
CA LEU A 623 -33.91 68.19 2.87
C LEU A 623 -33.72 68.99 1.57
N HIS A 624 -33.57 68.35 0.41
CA HIS A 624 -33.54 69.03 -0.88
C HIS A 624 -34.88 69.72 -1.21
N VAL A 625 -36.01 69.04 -0.99
CA VAL A 625 -37.35 69.64 -1.15
C VAL A 625 -37.55 70.80 -0.16
N THR A 626 -37.12 70.62 1.09
CA THR A 626 -37.17 71.65 2.13
C THR A 626 -36.33 72.88 1.75
N ALA A 627 -35.08 72.67 1.31
CA ALA A 627 -34.15 73.73 0.89
C ALA A 627 -34.60 74.43 -0.41
N ARG A 628 -35.21 73.71 -1.36
CA ARG A 628 -35.80 74.30 -2.57
C ARG A 628 -37.03 75.17 -2.24
N THR A 629 -37.89 74.70 -1.34
CA THR A 629 -39.05 75.45 -0.85
C THR A 629 -38.59 76.70 -0.10
N LEU A 630 -37.56 76.57 0.76
CA LEU A 630 -36.92 77.67 1.47
C LEU A 630 -36.41 78.76 0.52
N ARG A 631 -35.60 78.38 -0.50
CA ARG A 631 -35.12 79.33 -1.53
C ARG A 631 -36.29 80.00 -2.25
N GLY A 632 -37.32 79.26 -2.66
CA GLY A 632 -38.51 79.80 -3.33
C GLY A 632 -39.40 80.71 -2.47
N SER A 633 -39.38 80.59 -1.15
CA SER A 633 -40.02 81.57 -0.24
C SER A 633 -39.14 82.81 -0.01
N ILE A 634 -37.81 82.64 0.07
CA ILE A 634 -36.84 83.74 0.17
C ILE A 634 -36.85 84.63 -1.09
N GLU A 635 -36.93 84.03 -2.28
CA GLU A 635 -36.99 84.74 -3.57
C GLU A 635 -38.20 85.68 -3.68
N LYS A 636 -39.33 85.33 -3.04
CA LYS A 636 -40.53 86.18 -2.98
C LYS A 636 -40.38 87.41 -2.08
N ARG A 637 -39.34 87.46 -1.24
CA ARG A 637 -39.01 88.55 -0.30
C ARG A 637 -40.23 89.05 0.50
N PRO A 638 -40.88 88.20 1.32
CA PRO A 638 -42.06 88.62 2.06
C PRO A 638 -41.73 89.74 3.07
N ASP A 639 -42.53 90.80 3.04
CA ASP A 639 -42.39 91.96 3.92
C ASP A 639 -42.73 91.61 5.39
N ALA A 640 -43.65 90.67 5.59
CA ALA A 640 -43.92 90.05 6.89
C ALA A 640 -43.06 88.79 7.06
N PRO A 641 -42.61 88.47 8.30
CA PRO A 641 -41.88 87.23 8.56
C PRO A 641 -42.75 86.00 8.29
N ASP A 642 -42.25 85.08 7.46
CA ASP A 642 -42.89 83.80 7.15
C ASP A 642 -42.33 82.69 8.07
N ASP A 643 -43.19 82.10 8.90
CA ASP A 643 -42.83 80.98 9.76
C ASP A 643 -42.39 79.74 8.97
N ALA A 644 -42.80 79.56 7.71
CA ALA A 644 -42.29 78.48 6.88
C ALA A 644 -40.79 78.61 6.59
N ILE A 645 -40.27 79.84 6.43
CA ILE A 645 -38.84 80.12 6.28
C ILE A 645 -38.08 79.78 7.58
N ARG A 646 -38.67 80.12 8.75
CA ARG A 646 -38.09 79.77 10.06
C ARG A 646 -38.06 78.25 10.28
N ASN A 647 -39.19 77.59 10.05
CA ASN A 647 -39.36 76.15 10.25
C ASN A 647 -38.49 75.33 9.29
N ALA A 648 -38.28 75.80 8.06
CA ALA A 648 -37.36 75.16 7.12
C ALA A 648 -35.89 75.20 7.60
N HIS A 649 -35.38 76.36 8.06
CA HIS A 649 -34.02 76.42 8.64
C HIS A 649 -33.89 75.50 9.87
N HIS A 650 -34.91 75.43 10.72
CA HIS A 650 -34.93 74.52 11.87
C HIS A 650 -34.88 73.05 11.43
N LYS A 651 -35.72 72.66 10.46
CA LYS A 651 -35.77 71.29 9.93
C LYS A 651 -34.45 70.87 9.29
N LEU A 652 -33.84 71.74 8.47
CA LEU A 652 -32.53 71.48 7.85
C LEU A 652 -31.44 71.25 8.90
N ALA A 653 -31.36 72.10 9.94
CA ALA A 653 -30.38 71.97 11.01
C ALA A 653 -30.64 70.75 11.90
N GLN A 654 -31.90 70.52 12.31
CA GLN A 654 -32.28 69.45 13.24
C GLN A 654 -32.07 68.06 12.65
N ILE A 655 -32.58 67.80 11.44
CA ILE A 655 -32.47 66.48 10.80
C ILE A 655 -30.99 66.18 10.48
N SER A 656 -30.23 67.17 10.02
CA SER A 656 -28.79 66.98 9.77
C SER A 656 -28.00 66.72 11.05
N ALA A 657 -28.29 67.44 12.14
CA ALA A 657 -27.63 67.21 13.43
C ALA A 657 -28.01 65.86 14.05
N GLN A 658 -29.23 65.38 13.81
CA GLN A 658 -29.69 64.06 14.28
C GLN A 658 -29.07 62.90 13.49
N LEU A 659 -28.87 63.05 12.17
CA LEU A 659 -28.38 61.97 11.29
C LEU A 659 -26.86 61.98 11.07
N LEU A 660 -26.22 63.15 11.04
CA LEU A 660 -24.78 63.29 10.76
C LEU A 660 -23.99 63.93 11.91
N GLY A 661 -24.67 64.28 13.02
CA GLY A 661 -24.06 64.90 14.20
C GLY A 661 -23.88 66.41 14.10
N VAL A 662 -23.67 67.03 15.25
CA VAL A 662 -23.54 68.49 15.40
C VAL A 662 -22.34 69.05 14.62
N GLU A 663 -21.24 68.30 14.55
CA GLU A 663 -20.02 68.68 13.81
C GLU A 663 -20.30 68.81 12.30
N SER A 664 -20.90 67.79 11.68
CA SER A 664 -21.28 67.80 10.26
C SER A 664 -22.39 68.81 9.95
N ALA A 665 -23.28 69.08 10.90
CA ALA A 665 -24.39 70.02 10.74
C ALA A 665 -24.03 71.47 11.11
N ALA A 666 -22.79 71.77 11.51
CA ALA A 666 -22.42 73.06 12.11
C ALA A 666 -22.73 74.28 11.22
N ALA A 667 -22.55 74.17 9.90
CA ALA A 667 -22.90 75.23 8.96
C ALA A 667 -24.42 75.50 8.91
N LEU A 668 -25.23 74.44 8.86
CA LEU A 668 -26.70 74.52 8.82
C LEU A 668 -27.28 75.04 10.16
N ILE A 669 -26.66 74.68 11.28
CA ILE A 669 -26.94 75.26 12.60
C ILE A 669 -26.60 76.75 12.61
N GLY A 670 -25.42 77.13 12.12
CA GLY A 670 -25.01 78.53 11.97
C GLY A 670 -25.97 79.34 11.07
N TRP A 671 -26.53 78.73 10.03
CA TRP A 671 -27.56 79.34 9.18
C TRP A 671 -28.87 79.58 9.94
N ARG A 672 -29.38 78.58 10.65
CA ARG A 672 -30.55 78.73 11.54
C ARG A 672 -30.35 79.87 12.54
N ASP A 673 -29.21 79.88 13.22
CA ASP A 673 -28.92 80.85 14.29
C ASP A 673 -28.71 82.27 13.73
N THR A 674 -28.15 82.39 12.53
CA THR A 674 -28.06 83.66 11.79
C THR A 674 -29.46 84.16 11.43
N TYR A 675 -30.32 83.29 10.89
CA TYR A 675 -31.71 83.63 10.56
C TYR A 675 -32.50 84.09 11.79
N GLU A 676 -32.39 83.40 12.92
CA GLU A 676 -33.04 83.81 14.18
C GLU A 676 -32.58 85.19 14.66
N ARG A 677 -31.28 85.52 14.54
CA ARG A 677 -30.74 86.83 14.93
C ARG A 677 -31.27 87.97 14.05
N PHE A 678 -31.27 87.80 12.71
CA PHE A 678 -31.85 88.79 11.80
C PHE A 678 -33.36 88.94 12.00
N LEU A 679 -34.08 87.82 12.19
CA LEU A 679 -35.51 87.80 12.47
C LEU A 679 -35.85 88.54 13.78
N GLY A 680 -35.06 88.34 14.83
CA GLY A 680 -35.23 89.03 16.12
C GLY A 680 -35.09 90.55 16.01
N VAL A 681 -34.05 91.04 15.33
CA VAL A 681 -33.86 92.49 15.09
C VAL A 681 -34.98 93.05 14.20
N TYR A 682 -35.48 92.28 13.23
CA TYR A 682 -36.60 92.71 12.38
C TYR A 682 -37.92 92.85 13.16
N ILE A 683 -38.27 91.84 13.97
CA ILE A 683 -39.57 91.78 14.66
C ILE A 683 -39.65 92.69 15.91
N ASP A 684 -38.53 92.95 16.60
CA ASP A 684 -38.49 93.75 17.83
C ASP A 684 -39.19 95.11 17.69
N LYS A 685 -40.28 95.35 18.42
CA LYS A 685 -41.04 96.61 18.35
C LYS A 685 -40.58 97.68 19.35
N SER A 686 -39.55 97.40 20.15
CA SER A 686 -39.07 98.27 21.23
C SER A 686 -37.91 99.21 20.83
N THR A 687 -37.18 98.91 19.76
CA THR A 687 -35.99 99.65 19.33
C THR A 687 -36.25 100.68 18.23
N ARG A 688 -35.49 101.79 18.29
CA ARG A 688 -35.58 102.88 17.29
C ARG A 688 -35.01 102.46 15.94
N ARG A 689 -35.48 103.08 14.85
CA ARG A 689 -35.06 102.79 13.46
C ARG A 689 -33.54 102.84 13.28
N SER A 690 -32.89 103.90 13.76
CA SER A 690 -31.43 104.05 13.72
C SER A 690 -30.71 102.89 14.42
N GLN A 691 -31.14 102.53 15.63
CA GLN A 691 -30.57 101.44 16.42
C GLN A 691 -30.80 100.05 15.80
N LYS A 692 -31.91 99.84 15.09
CA LYS A 692 -32.13 98.62 14.28
C LYS A 692 -31.17 98.54 13.10
N LEU A 693 -31.01 99.63 12.37
CA LEU A 693 -30.08 99.68 11.22
C LEU A 693 -28.63 99.53 11.68
N GLU A 694 -28.27 100.07 12.84
CA GLU A 694 -26.99 99.82 13.50
C GLU A 694 -26.80 98.33 13.81
N ARG A 695 -27.75 97.68 14.51
CA ARG A 695 -27.72 96.24 14.79
C ARG A 695 -27.70 95.35 13.54
N PHE A 696 -28.40 95.73 12.47
CA PHE A 696 -28.30 95.02 11.19
C PHE A 696 -26.91 95.18 10.56
N ASN A 697 -26.31 96.36 10.64
CA ASN A 697 -24.93 96.58 10.18
C ASN A 697 -23.89 95.85 11.06
N GLU A 698 -24.10 95.73 12.37
CA GLU A 698 -23.30 94.88 13.25
C GLU A 698 -23.39 93.40 12.85
N LEU A 699 -24.60 92.90 12.59
CA LEU A 699 -24.80 91.54 12.07
C LEU A 699 -24.10 91.36 10.72
N PHE A 700 -24.30 92.27 9.74
CA PHE A 700 -23.62 92.20 8.44
C PHE A 700 -22.09 92.35 8.50
N ARG A 701 -21.52 92.89 9.60
CA ARG A 701 -20.06 92.93 9.83
C ARG A 701 -19.50 91.60 10.35
N ALA A 702 -20.33 90.67 10.83
CA ALA A 702 -19.87 89.30 11.07
C ALA A 702 -19.63 88.59 9.73
N MET A 703 -18.45 88.00 9.55
CA MET A 703 -18.03 87.46 8.25
C MET A 703 -18.91 86.30 7.74
N PHE A 704 -18.91 86.13 6.41
CA PHE A 704 -19.49 85.02 5.63
C PHE A 704 -21.01 84.99 5.39
N ILE A 705 -21.76 86.03 5.75
CA ILE A 705 -23.22 86.06 5.54
C ILE A 705 -23.60 86.14 4.05
N ASP A 706 -22.72 86.60 3.16
CA ASP A 706 -22.94 86.64 1.70
C ASP A 706 -23.22 85.26 1.06
N ARG A 707 -22.85 84.16 1.74
CA ARG A 707 -23.17 82.78 1.30
C ARG A 707 -24.43 82.20 1.93
N HIS A 708 -25.09 82.95 2.81
CA HIS A 708 -26.28 82.49 3.53
C HIS A 708 -27.50 82.40 2.59
N PRO A 709 -28.29 81.31 2.59
CA PRO A 709 -29.42 81.16 1.66
C PRO A 709 -30.46 82.29 1.76
N ALA A 710 -30.66 82.87 2.94
CA ALA A 710 -31.58 83.98 3.18
C ALA A 710 -30.97 85.40 3.00
N TYR A 711 -29.76 85.55 2.47
CA TYR A 711 -29.08 86.86 2.33
C TYR A 711 -29.92 87.94 1.64
N ALA A 712 -30.60 87.57 0.54
CA ALA A 712 -31.46 88.48 -0.22
C ALA A 712 -32.68 88.97 0.58
N LEU A 713 -33.16 88.18 1.54
CA LEU A 713 -34.24 88.54 2.45
C LEU A 713 -33.74 89.49 3.55
N TYR A 714 -32.53 89.28 4.09
CA TYR A 714 -31.92 90.20 5.06
C TYR A 714 -31.68 91.60 4.46
N ARG A 715 -31.21 91.66 3.21
CA ARG A 715 -31.11 92.91 2.45
C ARG A 715 -32.48 93.59 2.32
N HIS A 716 -33.51 92.84 1.92
CA HIS A 716 -34.88 93.37 1.79
C HIS A 716 -35.46 93.89 3.13
N TRP A 717 -35.21 93.20 4.24
CA TRP A 717 -35.62 93.66 5.57
C TRP A 717 -34.90 94.93 6.02
N VAL A 718 -33.64 95.14 5.62
CA VAL A 718 -32.95 96.43 5.80
C VAL A 718 -33.57 97.51 4.93
N ASP A 719 -33.74 97.29 3.62
CA ASP A 719 -34.42 98.20 2.69
C ASP A 719 -35.80 98.67 3.23
N LEU A 720 -36.59 97.74 3.79
CA LEU A 720 -37.87 98.04 4.44
C LEU A 720 -37.71 98.84 5.75
N THR A 721 -36.71 98.51 6.57
CA THR A 721 -36.43 99.21 7.84
C THR A 721 -35.92 100.63 7.61
N GLU A 722 -35.16 100.88 6.55
CA GLU A 722 -34.75 102.22 6.12
C GLU A 722 -35.95 103.07 5.67
N ARG A 723 -36.86 102.47 4.89
CA ARG A 723 -38.08 103.10 4.36
C ARG A 723 -39.19 103.26 5.40
N ALA A 724 -39.11 102.62 6.56
CA ALA A 724 -40.09 102.75 7.62
C ALA A 724 -40.09 104.17 8.23
N PRO A 725 -41.27 104.78 8.49
CA PRO A 725 -41.36 106.10 9.10
C PRO A 725 -40.88 106.08 10.56
N GLU A 726 -40.01 107.01 10.91
CA GLU A 726 -39.50 107.17 12.27
C GLU A 726 -40.52 107.92 13.14
N PHE A 727 -41.34 107.17 13.88
CA PHE A 727 -42.23 107.76 14.88
C PHE A 727 -41.43 108.40 16.03
N PRO A 728 -41.90 109.55 16.57
CA PRO A 728 -41.07 110.41 17.40
C PRO A 728 -40.80 109.84 18.79
N ALA A 729 -39.76 110.37 19.44
CA ALA A 729 -39.53 110.15 20.86
C ALA A 729 -40.69 110.72 21.71
N PRO A 730 -40.97 110.16 22.90
CA PRO A 730 -41.82 110.81 23.90
C PRO A 730 -41.29 112.22 24.23
N PRO A 731 -42.17 113.19 24.52
CA PRO A 731 -41.76 114.59 24.62
C PRO A 731 -40.91 114.88 25.85
N THR A 732 -39.68 115.34 25.62
CA THR A 732 -38.86 116.05 26.61
C THR A 732 -39.14 117.55 26.54
N SER A 733 -39.48 118.17 27.68
CA SER A 733 -39.65 119.62 27.80
C SER A 733 -38.32 120.36 27.92
N ASP A 734 -38.28 121.56 27.34
CA ASP A 734 -37.27 122.64 27.42
C ASP A 734 -36.74 122.97 28.84
N PRO A 735 -35.64 123.78 29.00
CA PRO A 735 -35.02 124.66 28.00
C PRO A 735 -33.49 124.60 27.81
N THR A 736 -33.05 125.21 26.70
CA THR A 736 -31.65 125.64 26.43
C THR A 736 -31.39 127.07 26.97
N PRO A 737 -30.20 127.72 26.85
CA PRO A 737 -28.90 127.25 26.33
C PRO A 737 -27.67 127.58 27.22
N ARG A 738 -26.49 127.04 26.86
CA ARG A 738 -25.23 127.80 26.82
C ARG A 738 -24.15 127.08 25.99
N ILE A 739 -23.20 127.86 25.48
CA ILE A 739 -21.97 127.44 24.80
C ILE A 739 -20.82 127.78 25.75
N ASP A 740 -19.75 126.97 25.80
CA ASP A 740 -18.38 127.42 26.10
C ASP A 740 -17.35 126.36 25.68
N GLU A 741 -16.07 126.74 25.62
CA GLU A 741 -15.00 125.98 24.93
C GLU A 741 -14.02 125.22 25.85
N ARG A 742 -13.78 123.95 25.52
CA ARG A 742 -12.48 123.24 25.68
C ARG A 742 -11.98 122.95 27.13
N PRO A 743 -10.82 122.24 27.34
CA PRO A 743 -10.70 121.23 28.43
C PRO A 743 -9.41 121.45 29.30
N PRO A 744 -8.79 120.46 29.99
CA PRO A 744 -9.19 119.12 30.47
C PRO A 744 -8.91 118.87 31.99
N LEU A 745 -8.98 117.60 32.44
CA LEU A 745 -8.32 116.95 33.60
C LEU A 745 -8.92 117.00 35.05
N ASP A 746 -9.20 115.79 35.54
CA ASP A 746 -8.87 115.17 36.86
C ASP A 746 -9.47 115.57 38.25
N THR A 747 -9.49 114.53 39.12
CA THR A 747 -9.75 114.47 40.59
C THR A 747 -11.16 114.82 41.10
N SER A 748 -11.93 113.90 41.72
CA SER A 748 -11.88 113.29 43.09
C SER A 748 -12.75 114.07 44.11
N ASP A 749 -13.43 113.52 45.14
CA ASP A 749 -13.43 112.19 45.81
C ASP A 749 -14.82 111.81 46.39
N GLY A 750 -15.01 110.53 46.76
CA GLY A 750 -15.98 110.05 47.77
C GLY A 750 -17.32 109.46 47.27
N ASP A 751 -17.88 108.38 47.82
CA ASP A 751 -17.41 107.48 48.90
C ASP A 751 -18.10 106.08 48.82
N THR A 752 -17.66 105.12 49.65
CA THR A 752 -18.27 103.82 50.04
C THR A 752 -18.52 102.70 48.99
N ALA A 753 -17.45 101.93 48.71
CA ALA A 753 -17.26 100.48 48.99
C ALA A 753 -18.48 99.51 49.26
N PRO A 754 -18.33 98.17 49.09
CA PRO A 754 -17.44 97.40 48.18
C PRO A 754 -17.99 96.04 47.62
N SER A 755 -17.14 95.38 46.80
CA SER A 755 -16.95 93.90 46.64
C SER A 755 -17.83 93.12 45.64
N ARG A 756 -17.31 92.12 44.89
CA ARG A 756 -15.91 91.72 44.54
C ARG A 756 -15.93 91.06 43.13
N TYR A 757 -15.07 91.45 42.18
CA TYR A 757 -13.74 90.89 41.83
C TYR A 757 -13.72 89.37 41.49
N ASP A 758 -13.05 88.88 40.44
CA ASP A 758 -12.43 89.56 39.26
C ASP A 758 -11.95 88.54 38.19
N ASP A 759 -11.28 89.02 37.14
CA ASP A 759 -10.44 88.24 36.19
C ASP A 759 -8.93 88.60 36.43
N LEU A 760 -7.87 88.41 35.63
CA LEU A 760 -7.60 87.86 34.29
C LEU A 760 -6.11 87.41 34.22
N LEU A 761 -5.67 86.84 33.08
CA LEU A 761 -4.30 86.84 32.52
C LEU A 761 -3.13 86.11 33.27
N THR A 762 -2.68 84.98 32.67
CA THR A 762 -1.33 84.68 32.09
C THR A 762 -0.03 85.38 32.59
N PRO A 763 1.19 84.85 32.31
CA PRO A 763 1.67 83.45 32.16
C PRO A 763 3.07 83.18 32.80
N ASN A 764 3.55 81.90 32.83
CA ASN A 764 4.94 81.46 32.50
C ASN A 764 5.25 80.00 32.91
N ALA A 765 6.36 79.44 32.38
CA ALA A 765 6.96 78.13 32.71
C ALA A 765 8.51 78.30 32.88
N PRO A 766 9.36 77.26 33.06
CA PRO A 766 9.15 75.82 33.34
C PRO A 766 10.06 75.24 34.47
N ARG A 767 9.84 73.96 34.89
CA ARG A 767 10.92 72.94 35.11
C ARG A 767 10.41 71.53 35.44
N ARG A 768 11.30 70.53 35.29
CA ARG A 768 11.10 69.08 35.51
C ARG A 768 11.43 68.65 36.95
N VAL A 769 10.81 67.58 37.47
CA VAL A 769 11.48 66.30 37.85
C VAL A 769 10.45 65.13 37.89
N SER A 770 10.93 63.88 37.99
CA SER A 770 10.23 62.59 38.21
C SER A 770 11.23 61.62 38.89
N PRO A 771 10.94 60.33 39.22
CA PRO A 771 9.69 59.54 39.25
C PRO A 771 9.50 58.79 40.61
N VAL A 772 8.78 57.64 40.65
CA VAL A 772 8.86 56.54 41.67
C VAL A 772 8.22 56.83 43.07
N LEU A 773 7.54 55.93 43.81
CA LEU A 773 6.93 54.58 43.58
C LEU A 773 6.15 54.10 44.87
N ILE A 774 5.14 53.22 44.71
CA ILE A 774 4.77 52.06 45.61
C ILE A 774 3.80 52.17 46.84
N VAL A 775 3.08 51.03 47.07
CA VAL A 775 2.43 50.47 48.30
C VAL A 775 1.14 51.08 48.92
N ALA A 776 0.01 50.52 48.49
CA ALA A 776 -0.99 49.70 49.23
C ALA A 776 -1.62 50.10 50.59
N ILE A 777 -2.96 49.92 50.65
CA ILE A 777 -3.83 49.28 51.69
C ILE A 777 -5.22 49.16 51.00
N VAL A 778 -5.90 48.02 50.74
CA VAL A 778 -5.89 46.59 51.15
C VAL A 778 -6.78 46.24 52.37
N VAL A 779 -7.47 45.08 52.28
CA VAL A 779 -8.43 44.46 53.25
C VAL A 779 -9.82 45.12 53.26
N GLY A 780 -10.96 44.39 53.22
CA GLY A 780 -11.24 42.95 53.04
C GLY A 780 -12.60 42.80 52.31
N VAL A 781 -13.21 41.64 52.08
CA VAL A 781 -13.13 40.24 52.58
C VAL A 781 -13.59 39.33 51.42
N GLY A 782 -13.26 38.05 51.24
CA GLY A 782 -12.42 37.06 51.93
C GLY A 782 -12.71 35.69 51.29
N LEU A 783 -11.71 34.91 50.87
CA LEU A 783 -11.02 33.87 51.66
C LEU A 783 -11.65 32.46 51.48
N ALA A 784 -10.78 31.44 51.36
CA ALA A 784 -11.08 30.00 51.34
C ALA A 784 -11.76 29.39 50.09
N MET A 785 -10.96 29.08 49.05
CA MET A 785 -10.74 27.68 48.61
C MET A 785 -9.57 27.58 47.61
N LEU A 786 -8.33 27.73 48.08
CA LEU A 786 -7.12 27.41 47.29
C LEU A 786 -5.92 27.04 48.19
N ILE A 787 -6.02 25.92 48.90
CA ILE A 787 -4.87 25.13 49.36
C ILE A 787 -5.27 23.65 49.17
N GLY A 788 -4.62 22.98 48.22
CA GLY A 788 -5.05 21.65 47.72
C GLY A 788 -3.92 20.72 47.26
N ILE A 789 -2.68 21.02 47.67
CA ILE A 789 -1.52 20.12 47.63
C ILE A 789 -1.04 19.71 46.22
N THR A 790 -0.14 20.54 45.68
CA THR A 790 0.99 20.07 44.88
C THR A 790 1.92 19.21 45.73
N LEU A 791 1.74 17.88 45.76
CA LEU A 791 2.73 16.91 46.26
C LEU A 791 2.31 15.47 45.92
N LEU A 792 2.74 14.96 44.75
CA LEU A 792 3.32 13.62 44.54
C LEU A 792 3.67 13.45 43.05
N ASN A 793 4.90 13.78 42.66
CA ASN A 793 5.44 13.37 41.36
C ASN A 793 6.98 13.20 41.43
N ARG A 794 7.42 12.08 42.02
CA ARG A 794 8.72 11.41 41.84
C ARG A 794 8.82 10.21 42.81
N GLY A 795 8.98 9.00 42.29
CA GLY A 795 9.15 7.77 43.09
C GLY A 795 9.05 6.53 42.21
N ALA A 796 10.14 5.80 42.05
CA ALA A 796 10.32 4.78 41.00
C ALA A 796 9.69 3.39 41.28
N ALA A 797 9.38 2.70 40.18
CA ALA A 797 9.54 1.26 39.91
C ALA A 797 8.71 0.18 40.65
N ASN A 798 8.25 -0.78 39.81
CA ASN A 798 7.92 -2.20 40.06
C ASN A 798 6.73 -2.56 40.97
N GLY A 799 5.88 -3.48 40.47
CA GLY A 799 4.97 -4.31 41.27
C GLY A 799 3.57 -4.50 40.66
N ASP A 800 3.22 -5.73 40.27
CA ASP A 800 1.85 -6.12 39.94
C ASP A 800 0.94 -6.16 41.18
N GLN A 801 -0.33 -5.80 41.02
CA GLN A 801 -1.41 -6.78 41.24
C GLN A 801 -2.81 -6.34 40.77
N ASN A 802 -3.69 -7.34 40.73
CA ASN A 802 -5.07 -7.31 40.25
C ASN A 802 -6.07 -6.83 41.35
N LEU A 803 -7.37 -6.91 41.04
CA LEU A 803 -8.57 -6.61 41.86
C LEU A 803 -9.12 -5.18 41.72
N GLY A 804 -10.45 -4.96 41.70
CA GLY A 804 -11.55 -5.94 41.65
C GLY A 804 -12.78 -5.50 42.45
N ALA A 805 -13.77 -4.90 41.79
CA ALA A 805 -14.99 -4.30 42.38
C ALA A 805 -14.72 -3.13 43.37
N GLY A 806 -15.68 -2.25 43.68
CA GLY A 806 -17.00 -2.04 43.07
C GLY A 806 -18.00 -1.47 44.08
N PHE A 807 -18.55 -0.28 43.81
CA PHE A 807 -19.62 0.33 44.59
C PHE A 807 -20.67 0.99 43.68
N ALA A 808 -21.93 0.94 44.10
CA ALA A 808 -23.10 1.41 43.37
C ALA A 808 -24.15 1.96 44.35
N LEU A 809 -25.33 2.32 43.83
CA LEU A 809 -26.49 2.93 44.51
C LEU A 809 -26.36 4.46 44.73
N THR A 810 -27.42 5.27 44.67
CA THR A 810 -28.87 4.97 44.51
C THR A 810 -29.54 5.84 43.45
N LEU A 811 -30.43 5.25 42.63
CA LEU A 811 -31.59 5.94 42.06
C LEU A 811 -32.86 5.36 42.71
N SER A 812 -33.87 6.20 42.97
CA SER A 812 -35.27 5.78 43.17
C SER A 812 -36.22 6.99 43.27
N GLN A 813 -37.14 7.16 42.31
CA GLN A 813 -38.59 6.89 42.48
C GLN A 813 -39.42 7.27 41.23
N THR A 814 -40.08 6.26 40.66
CA THR A 814 -41.23 6.29 39.74
C THR A 814 -42.54 6.13 40.56
N PRO A 815 -43.79 5.95 40.01
CA PRO A 815 -44.28 5.84 38.63
C PRO A 815 -45.31 6.98 38.30
N THR A 816 -46.38 6.95 37.48
CA THR A 816 -47.14 5.90 36.75
C THR A 816 -48.00 6.52 35.63
N ALA A 817 -48.15 5.87 34.45
CA ALA A 817 -49.39 5.88 33.63
C ALA A 817 -49.33 4.91 32.42
N THR A 818 -50.19 3.87 32.45
CA THR A 818 -50.62 3.04 31.29
C THR A 818 -51.96 3.66 30.79
N VAL A 819 -52.59 3.45 29.61
CA VAL A 819 -52.99 2.23 28.86
C VAL A 819 -53.34 2.58 27.40
N SER A 820 -53.40 1.58 26.50
CA SER A 820 -54.03 1.66 25.16
C SER A 820 -55.57 1.49 25.23
N PRO A 821 -56.37 1.97 24.25
CA PRO A 821 -57.02 1.00 23.35
C PRO A 821 -57.39 1.46 21.89
N SER A 822 -57.42 0.46 20.99
CA SER A 822 -58.32 0.19 19.83
C SER A 822 -58.90 1.28 18.89
N ALA A 823 -58.55 1.12 17.58
CA ALA A 823 -59.38 1.08 16.35
C ALA A 823 -60.71 1.89 16.23
N THR A 824 -61.04 2.49 15.07
CA THR A 824 -61.67 1.84 13.89
C THR A 824 -61.80 2.90 12.76
N ALA A 825 -61.61 2.65 11.44
CA ALA A 825 -62.59 2.03 10.53
C ALA A 825 -62.02 1.60 9.15
N ARG A 826 -62.81 0.80 8.41
CA ARG A 826 -62.47 0.14 7.12
C ARG A 826 -63.67 0.18 6.15
N PRO A 827 -63.44 0.13 4.82
CA PRO A 827 -64.03 -0.94 3.99
C PRO A 827 -63.05 -1.51 2.92
N THR A 828 -63.42 -2.43 2.01
CA THR A 828 -63.94 -3.81 2.23
C THR A 828 -63.92 -4.62 0.91
N THR A 829 -63.26 -5.80 0.89
CA THR A 829 -63.35 -6.90 -0.13
C THR A 829 -62.85 -6.63 -1.57
N ALA A 830 -62.53 -7.62 -2.43
CA ALA A 830 -62.59 -9.10 -2.36
C ALA A 830 -61.38 -9.79 -3.08
N PRO A 831 -61.14 -11.12 -2.89
CA PRO A 831 -59.94 -11.83 -3.39
C PRO A 831 -60.18 -12.85 -4.54
N VAL A 832 -59.11 -13.26 -5.25
CA VAL A 832 -59.05 -14.48 -6.09
C VAL A 832 -57.66 -15.14 -5.99
N THR A 833 -57.60 -16.47 -6.09
CA THR A 833 -56.40 -17.32 -5.91
C THR A 833 -55.74 -17.73 -7.24
N ALA A 834 -54.39 -17.74 -7.33
CA ALA A 834 -53.61 -18.73 -8.11
C ALA A 834 -52.07 -18.61 -7.91
N THR A 835 -51.41 -19.74 -7.63
CA THR A 835 -50.03 -20.06 -8.06
C THR A 835 -50.16 -21.03 -9.26
N PRO A 836 -49.26 -21.09 -10.28
CA PRO A 836 -47.89 -21.57 -10.06
C PRO A 836 -46.77 -21.17 -11.09
N ARG A 837 -45.53 -21.61 -10.76
CA ARG A 837 -44.40 -22.02 -11.63
C ARG A 837 -43.55 -20.99 -12.44
N PRO A 838 -42.29 -21.36 -12.78
CA PRO A 838 -41.30 -20.50 -13.46
C PRO A 838 -41.31 -20.66 -15.00
N PRO A 839 -40.66 -19.75 -15.76
CA PRO A 839 -40.56 -19.83 -17.22
C PRO A 839 -39.62 -20.97 -17.68
N THR A 840 -40.01 -21.65 -18.76
CA THR A 840 -39.20 -22.65 -19.48
C THR A 840 -39.19 -22.30 -20.97
N LEU A 841 -38.10 -22.63 -21.66
CA LEU A 841 -37.86 -22.39 -23.09
C LEU A 841 -38.95 -23.00 -23.99
N THR A 842 -39.36 -22.30 -25.06
CA THR A 842 -39.95 -22.91 -26.27
C THR A 842 -39.63 -22.06 -27.51
N ARG A 843 -39.88 -22.58 -28.72
CA ARG A 843 -39.13 -22.28 -29.96
C ARG A 843 -40.05 -22.28 -31.19
N THR A 844 -39.79 -21.42 -32.18
CA THR A 844 -40.34 -21.48 -33.58
C THR A 844 -41.87 -21.24 -33.71
N PRO A 845 -42.47 -21.01 -34.92
CA PRO A 845 -42.00 -21.31 -36.29
C PRO A 845 -41.87 -20.13 -37.28
N ALA A 846 -41.24 -20.43 -38.43
CA ALA A 846 -41.26 -19.63 -39.65
C ALA A 846 -42.27 -20.22 -40.67
N PRO A 847 -42.57 -19.50 -41.76
CA PRO A 847 -42.13 -20.00 -43.08
C PRO A 847 -41.74 -18.89 -44.08
N THR A 848 -41.21 -19.12 -45.30
CA THR A 848 -40.32 -20.14 -45.92
C THR A 848 -40.16 -19.75 -47.40
N ARG A 849 -38.93 -19.75 -47.95
CA ARG A 849 -38.49 -19.98 -49.37
C ARG A 849 -37.29 -19.08 -49.76
N THR A 850 -36.39 -19.40 -50.70
CA THR A 850 -35.82 -20.66 -51.28
C THR A 850 -34.68 -20.25 -52.24
N ALA A 851 -33.74 -21.16 -52.55
CA ALA A 851 -32.56 -21.03 -53.44
C ALA A 851 -31.35 -20.33 -52.76
N THR A 852 -30.15 -20.90 -52.56
CA THR A 852 -29.43 -22.14 -52.99
C THR A 852 -28.37 -21.91 -54.09
N ILE A 853 -27.24 -22.64 -53.95
CA ILE A 853 -26.02 -22.68 -54.78
C ILE A 853 -24.96 -21.62 -54.41
N ALA A 854 -23.69 -22.03 -54.44
CA ALA A 854 -22.51 -21.29 -54.02
C ALA A 854 -21.40 -21.35 -55.08
N ALA A 855 -20.44 -20.42 -55.07
CA ALA A 855 -19.11 -20.61 -55.64
C ALA A 855 -18.07 -19.58 -55.10
N THR A 856 -16.87 -20.09 -54.81
CA THR A 856 -15.52 -19.51 -55.03
C THR A 856 -15.22 -18.00 -54.86
N LEU A 857 -14.16 -17.72 -54.08
CA LEU A 857 -13.05 -16.77 -54.33
C LEU A 857 -13.33 -15.33 -54.81
N SER A 858 -12.76 -14.35 -54.09
CA SER A 858 -11.69 -13.49 -54.65
C SER A 858 -11.01 -12.63 -53.58
N THR A 859 -9.67 -12.60 -53.61
CA THR A 859 -8.84 -11.58 -52.94
C THR A 859 -8.75 -10.33 -53.83
N PRO A 860 -8.83 -9.09 -53.31
CA PRO A 860 -8.39 -7.91 -54.04
C PRO A 860 -6.85 -7.77 -53.94
N THR A 861 -6.17 -7.72 -55.09
CA THR A 861 -4.71 -7.61 -55.21
C THR A 861 -4.24 -6.16 -55.35
N ASP A 862 -2.95 -5.95 -55.10
CA ASP A 862 -2.18 -4.70 -55.06
C ASP A 862 -2.34 -3.74 -56.25
N SER A 863 -1.88 -2.50 -56.02
CA SER A 863 -1.49 -1.57 -57.09
C SER A 863 0.03 -1.39 -57.06
N ALA A 864 0.73 -1.91 -58.08
CA ALA A 864 2.18 -1.78 -58.24
C ALA A 864 2.57 -1.70 -59.73
N THR A 865 3.49 -0.79 -60.09
CA THR A 865 4.01 -0.59 -61.45
C THR A 865 5.25 0.34 -61.39
N PRO A 866 6.33 0.15 -62.18
CA PRO A 866 6.79 -1.05 -62.91
C PRO A 866 8.24 -1.47 -62.55
N ALA A 867 8.69 -2.60 -63.12
CA ALA A 867 10.11 -2.92 -63.30
C ALA A 867 10.34 -3.44 -64.74
N PRO A 868 11.52 -3.24 -65.34
CA PRO A 868 11.96 -3.97 -66.54
C PRO A 868 12.75 -5.26 -66.18
N PRO A 869 12.85 -6.27 -67.07
CA PRO A 869 13.08 -7.67 -66.67
C PRO A 869 14.36 -8.31 -67.23
N THR A 870 14.64 -9.59 -66.89
CA THR A 870 15.15 -10.62 -67.83
C THR A 870 14.99 -12.07 -67.30
N GLN A 871 14.14 -12.84 -67.98
CA GLN A 871 14.23 -14.28 -68.33
C GLN A 871 14.57 -15.37 -67.26
N THR A 872 13.50 -16.02 -66.77
CA THR A 872 13.19 -17.47 -66.95
C THR A 872 14.31 -18.47 -67.29
N PHE A 873 14.38 -19.57 -66.51
CA PHE A 873 14.31 -20.96 -67.04
C PHE A 873 13.93 -22.00 -65.96
N THR A 874 13.30 -23.10 -66.38
CA THR A 874 12.97 -24.27 -65.53
C THR A 874 13.01 -25.53 -66.41
N PRO A 875 13.73 -26.58 -65.98
CA PRO A 875 13.10 -27.87 -65.65
C PRO A 875 13.68 -28.43 -64.32
N SER A 876 12.92 -29.03 -63.40
CA SER A 876 12.24 -30.33 -63.50
C SER A 876 13.18 -31.53 -63.76
N MET A 877 13.52 -32.29 -62.71
CA MET A 877 13.09 -33.69 -62.59
C MET A 877 13.32 -34.28 -61.18
N THR A 878 12.61 -35.37 -60.87
CA THR A 878 12.57 -36.07 -59.57
C THR A 878 13.67 -37.12 -59.44
N PHE A 879 14.26 -37.31 -58.25
CA PHE A 879 14.53 -38.63 -57.64
C PHE A 879 14.88 -38.50 -56.14
N THR A 880 15.09 -39.62 -55.44
CA THR A 880 14.74 -39.79 -54.02
C THR A 880 15.92 -40.08 -53.09
N ALA A 881 15.91 -39.44 -51.92
CA ALA A 881 16.59 -39.78 -50.66
C ALA A 881 18.14 -39.86 -50.59
N SER A 882 18.69 -39.06 -49.67
CA SER A 882 19.54 -39.59 -48.60
C SER A 882 19.43 -38.71 -47.36
N ALA A 883 19.52 -39.29 -46.16
CA ALA A 883 19.49 -38.55 -44.91
C ALA A 883 20.91 -38.20 -44.47
N THR A 884 21.37 -36.99 -44.76
CA THR A 884 22.64 -36.46 -44.22
C THR A 884 22.51 -34.94 -44.05
N PRO A 885 22.29 -34.42 -42.82
CA PRO A 885 22.30 -32.98 -42.58
C PRO A 885 23.73 -32.45 -42.73
N THR A 886 24.06 -31.98 -43.93
CA THR A 886 25.31 -31.25 -44.15
C THR A 886 25.22 -29.92 -43.40
N LEU A 887 26.11 -29.72 -42.42
CA LEU A 887 26.19 -28.48 -41.66
C LEU A 887 26.48 -27.32 -42.62
N THR A 888 25.46 -26.55 -42.94
CA THR A 888 25.61 -25.26 -43.61
C THR A 888 26.18 -24.29 -42.56
N PRO A 889 27.30 -23.58 -42.83
CA PRO A 889 27.83 -22.63 -41.87
C PRO A 889 26.79 -21.53 -41.60
N THR A 890 26.37 -21.40 -40.34
CA THR A 890 25.41 -20.40 -39.89
C THR A 890 25.90 -19.00 -40.28
N ALA A 891 25.01 -18.18 -40.84
CA ALA A 891 25.34 -16.81 -41.21
C ALA A 891 25.81 -16.01 -39.98
N THR A 892 27.03 -15.48 -40.04
CA THR A 892 27.56 -14.58 -39.02
C THR A 892 26.66 -13.34 -38.92
N LEU A 893 26.35 -12.93 -37.68
CA LEU A 893 25.59 -11.70 -37.43
C LEU A 893 26.31 -10.49 -38.05
N THR A 894 25.70 -9.85 -39.03
CA THR A 894 26.19 -8.57 -39.57
C THR A 894 25.93 -7.46 -38.55
N LEU A 895 26.92 -7.22 -37.69
CA LEU A 895 26.91 -6.13 -36.72
C LEU A 895 26.82 -4.77 -37.43
N PRO A 896 26.16 -3.76 -36.82
CA PRO A 896 26.09 -2.41 -37.38
C PRO A 896 27.48 -1.72 -37.34
N PRO A 897 27.77 -0.74 -38.22
CA PRO A 897 29.11 -0.17 -38.36
C PRO A 897 29.70 0.54 -37.12
N GLY A 898 28.87 0.89 -36.13
CA GLY A 898 29.29 1.44 -34.83
C GLY A 898 29.29 0.44 -33.69
N GLY A 899 29.01 -0.84 -33.96
CA GLY A 899 28.74 -1.86 -32.95
C GLY A 899 27.37 -1.72 -32.27
N LEU A 900 27.02 -2.70 -31.43
CA LEU A 900 25.79 -2.68 -30.63
C LEU A 900 25.89 -1.62 -29.52
N GLN A 901 24.77 -1.01 -29.18
CA GLN A 901 24.63 0.02 -28.14
C GLN A 901 23.68 -0.45 -27.04
N GLY A 902 23.68 0.24 -25.89
CA GLY A 902 22.80 -0.10 -24.77
C GLY A 902 23.26 -1.34 -23.98
N SER A 903 22.35 -1.93 -23.22
CA SER A 903 22.65 -3.04 -22.30
C SER A 903 22.86 -4.37 -23.04
N GLN A 904 24.02 -4.99 -22.86
CA GLN A 904 24.38 -6.32 -23.36
C GLN A 904 24.62 -7.27 -22.18
N ASN A 905 23.93 -8.40 -22.16
CA ASN A 905 24.15 -9.45 -21.15
C ASN A 905 25.35 -10.30 -21.55
N LEU A 906 26.32 -10.44 -20.65
CA LEU A 906 27.52 -11.24 -20.87
C LEU A 906 27.27 -12.73 -20.63
N LEU A 907 26.31 -13.08 -19.76
CA LEU A 907 25.95 -14.47 -19.48
C LEU A 907 25.35 -15.19 -20.71
N ASP A 908 24.65 -14.45 -21.58
CA ASP A 908 24.09 -14.97 -22.85
C ASP A 908 25.14 -15.23 -23.94
N LEU A 909 26.36 -14.70 -23.75
CA LEU A 909 27.50 -14.85 -24.66
C LEU A 909 28.37 -16.05 -24.28
N LEU A 910 28.49 -16.39 -23.00
CA LEU A 910 29.36 -17.48 -22.52
C LEU A 910 29.07 -18.86 -23.18
N PRO A 911 27.81 -19.30 -23.41
CA PRO A 911 27.53 -20.56 -24.10
C PRO A 911 27.91 -20.59 -25.59
N ARG A 912 28.40 -19.47 -26.14
CA ARG A 912 28.76 -19.31 -27.56
C ARG A 912 30.27 -19.28 -27.78
N LEU A 913 31.06 -19.25 -26.70
CA LEU A 913 32.51 -19.21 -26.75
C LEU A 913 33.10 -20.62 -26.86
N SER A 914 34.20 -20.73 -27.59
CA SER A 914 35.05 -21.92 -27.61
C SER A 914 35.91 -21.99 -26.34
N ALA A 915 36.44 -23.17 -26.03
CA ALA A 915 37.31 -23.37 -24.87
C ALA A 915 38.60 -22.51 -24.92
N ASP A 916 39.07 -22.15 -26.12
CA ASP A 916 40.25 -21.30 -26.31
C ASP A 916 39.98 -19.80 -26.07
N GLU A 917 38.71 -19.39 -26.04
CA GLU A 917 38.27 -18.01 -25.72
C GLU A 917 37.93 -17.81 -24.23
N ILE A 918 37.92 -18.90 -23.46
CA ILE A 918 37.49 -18.94 -22.06
C ILE A 918 38.72 -19.10 -21.16
N GLY A 919 39.05 -18.07 -20.39
CA GLY A 919 40.24 -18.05 -19.52
C GLY A 919 40.12 -18.80 -18.19
N TRP A 920 39.16 -19.72 -18.05
CA TRP A 920 38.80 -20.37 -16.77
C TRP A 920 38.26 -21.79 -16.96
N THR A 921 38.28 -22.61 -15.89
CA THR A 921 37.75 -23.97 -15.94
C THR A 921 36.24 -24.03 -15.62
N PRO A 922 35.51 -25.08 -16.07
CA PRO A 922 34.12 -25.31 -15.65
C PRO A 922 33.94 -25.50 -14.13
N GLU A 923 35.00 -25.84 -13.40
CA GLU A 923 34.97 -25.92 -11.94
C GLU A 923 35.03 -24.54 -11.27
N GLN A 924 35.67 -23.57 -11.93
CA GLN A 924 35.77 -22.18 -11.48
C GLN A 924 34.53 -21.37 -11.85
N PHE A 925 34.03 -21.45 -13.09
CA PHE A 925 32.83 -20.72 -13.52
C PHE A 925 32.05 -21.48 -14.60
N SER A 926 30.82 -21.90 -14.28
CA SER A 926 29.96 -22.71 -15.15
C SER A 926 28.47 -22.48 -14.89
N LEU A 927 27.64 -22.84 -15.86
CA LEU A 927 26.19 -22.85 -15.69
C LEU A 927 25.78 -23.89 -14.63
N GLY A 928 24.94 -23.49 -13.68
CA GLY A 928 24.49 -24.34 -12.58
C GLY A 928 23.58 -25.50 -13.04
N PRO A 929 23.37 -26.55 -12.20
CA PRO A 929 22.76 -27.82 -12.64
C PRO A 929 21.34 -27.75 -13.23
N ARG A 930 20.62 -26.65 -13.05
CA ARG A 930 19.28 -26.39 -13.62
C ARG A 930 19.24 -25.28 -14.69
N GLY A 931 20.37 -24.61 -14.95
CA GLY A 931 20.43 -23.46 -15.87
C GLY A 931 20.03 -22.10 -15.28
N GLU A 932 19.60 -22.05 -14.03
CA GLU A 932 19.00 -20.86 -13.37
C GLU A 932 20.01 -19.76 -13.02
N TYR A 933 21.29 -20.11 -12.83
CA TYR A 933 22.37 -19.19 -12.47
C TYR A 933 23.73 -19.73 -12.94
N TRP A 934 24.76 -18.89 -12.98
CA TRP A 934 26.15 -19.33 -13.15
C TRP A 934 26.81 -19.51 -11.79
N ARG A 935 27.32 -20.72 -11.49
CA ARG A 935 28.11 -20.98 -10.29
C ARG A 935 29.52 -20.44 -10.52
N PHE A 936 29.99 -19.60 -9.61
CA PHE A 936 31.34 -19.03 -9.59
C PHE A 936 32.05 -19.40 -8.28
N GLY A 937 33.30 -19.85 -8.37
CA GLY A 937 34.12 -20.24 -7.22
C GLY A 937 34.20 -21.75 -7.01
N VAL A 938 35.32 -22.20 -6.44
CA VAL A 938 35.68 -23.61 -6.21
C VAL A 938 35.38 -23.97 -4.76
N GLY A 939 34.65 -25.07 -4.54
CA GLY A 939 34.26 -25.54 -3.20
C GLY A 939 35.32 -26.42 -2.51
N ALA A 940 36.44 -26.70 -3.18
CA ALA A 940 37.60 -27.40 -2.64
C ALA A 940 38.65 -26.40 -2.14
N ASP A 941 39.57 -26.88 -1.31
CA ASP A 941 40.68 -26.09 -0.77
C ASP A 941 41.82 -26.02 -1.80
N THR A 942 41.87 -24.95 -2.59
CA THR A 942 42.82 -24.70 -3.69
C THR A 942 43.85 -23.62 -3.31
N PRO A 943 45.13 -23.78 -3.71
CA PRO A 943 46.24 -22.97 -3.18
C PRO A 943 46.40 -21.57 -3.84
N GLY A 944 45.38 -21.07 -4.53
CA GLY A 944 45.34 -19.67 -4.97
C GLY A 944 44.86 -18.74 -3.87
N ALA A 945 44.65 -17.46 -4.21
CA ALA A 945 44.09 -16.46 -3.30
C ALA A 945 42.79 -15.85 -3.83
N GLU A 946 42.67 -15.73 -5.16
CA GLU A 946 41.53 -15.14 -5.87
C GLU A 946 41.32 -15.91 -7.19
N ILE A 947 40.07 -16.26 -7.49
CA ILE A 947 39.64 -16.69 -8.82
C ILE A 947 39.03 -15.45 -9.49
N SER A 948 39.45 -15.11 -10.72
CA SER A 948 38.92 -13.95 -11.44
C SER A 948 38.53 -14.27 -12.88
N ILE A 949 37.44 -13.67 -13.34
CA ILE A 949 36.74 -13.98 -14.59
C ILE A 949 36.53 -12.68 -15.37
N ALA A 950 37.13 -12.59 -16.56
CA ALA A 950 36.92 -11.48 -17.49
C ALA A 950 36.93 -12.00 -18.93
N LEU A 951 36.13 -11.36 -19.78
CA LEU A 951 36.15 -11.60 -21.22
C LEU A 951 37.34 -10.88 -21.86
N LEU A 952 37.94 -11.50 -22.87
CA LEU A 952 39.02 -10.90 -23.65
C LEU A 952 38.48 -9.66 -24.41
N PRO A 953 39.25 -8.56 -24.54
CA PRO A 953 38.84 -7.39 -25.31
C PRO A 953 38.44 -7.71 -26.75
N SER A 954 39.16 -8.65 -27.38
CA SER A 954 38.88 -9.16 -28.72
C SER A 954 37.56 -9.92 -28.82
N THR A 955 37.16 -10.65 -27.78
CA THR A 955 35.87 -11.35 -27.72
C THR A 955 34.71 -10.36 -27.59
N LEU A 956 34.86 -9.33 -26.77
CA LEU A 956 33.87 -8.25 -26.65
C LEU A 956 33.69 -7.51 -27.99
N ASP A 957 34.78 -7.20 -28.71
CA ASP A 957 34.66 -6.58 -30.04
C ASP A 957 34.14 -7.54 -31.12
N ALA A 958 34.49 -8.84 -31.09
CA ALA A 958 33.96 -9.82 -32.03
C ALA A 958 32.43 -10.00 -31.94
N PHE A 959 31.85 -9.93 -30.73
CA PHE A 959 30.41 -10.11 -30.52
C PHE A 959 29.61 -8.80 -30.50
N TYR A 960 30.21 -7.66 -30.13
CA TYR A 960 29.50 -6.38 -30.02
C TYR A 960 29.99 -5.29 -30.97
N GLY A 961 31.20 -5.41 -31.53
CA GLY A 961 31.76 -4.55 -32.59
C GLY A 961 32.09 -3.11 -32.17
N GLY A 962 32.80 -2.41 -33.07
CA GLY A 962 33.04 -0.98 -32.97
C GLY A 962 33.86 -0.56 -31.74
N ASP A 963 34.90 -1.32 -31.42
CA ASP A 963 35.73 -1.19 -30.21
C ASP A 963 34.87 -1.18 -28.93
N ALA A 964 34.13 -2.28 -28.74
CA ALA A 964 33.25 -2.44 -27.59
C ALA A 964 33.94 -2.20 -26.23
N PRO A 965 35.20 -2.62 -25.97
CA PRO A 965 35.92 -2.32 -24.73
C PRO A 965 36.10 -0.81 -24.44
N VAL A 966 36.28 0.02 -25.47
CA VAL A 966 36.31 1.49 -25.33
C VAL A 966 34.94 2.06 -25.00
N ARG A 967 33.86 1.46 -25.55
CA ARG A 967 32.49 1.96 -25.43
C ARG A 967 31.76 1.58 -24.13
N ILE A 968 32.36 0.77 -23.24
CA ILE A 968 31.76 0.45 -21.94
C ILE A 968 31.62 1.72 -21.08
N ARG A 969 30.37 2.02 -20.70
CA ARG A 969 29.98 3.11 -19.78
C ARG A 969 29.37 2.62 -18.48
N ARG A 970 28.93 1.36 -18.42
CA ARG A 970 28.48 0.68 -17.20
C ARG A 970 28.90 -0.78 -17.23
N ALA A 971 29.30 -1.31 -16.07
CA ALA A 971 29.23 -2.74 -15.77
C ALA A 971 28.26 -2.96 -14.59
N GLU A 972 27.45 -4.02 -14.63
CA GLU A 972 26.52 -4.38 -13.56
C GLU A 972 26.55 -5.90 -13.37
N ALA A 973 26.54 -6.36 -12.12
CA ALA A 973 26.45 -7.78 -11.80
C ALA A 973 25.72 -8.01 -10.48
N THR A 974 25.00 -9.12 -10.37
CA THR A 974 24.36 -9.57 -9.13
C THR A 974 25.00 -10.88 -8.68
N LEU A 975 25.65 -10.84 -7.51
CA LEU A 975 26.35 -11.97 -6.92
C LEU A 975 25.79 -12.29 -5.52
N SER A 976 25.53 -13.57 -5.26
CA SER A 976 25.02 -14.07 -3.97
C SER A 976 25.88 -15.21 -3.45
N LEU A 977 26.26 -15.20 -2.17
CA LEU A 977 27.01 -16.29 -1.55
C LEU A 977 26.13 -17.55 -1.42
N LEU A 978 26.52 -18.64 -2.07
CA LEU A 978 25.86 -19.94 -1.97
C LEU A 978 26.42 -20.76 -0.80
N THR A 979 27.75 -20.79 -0.68
CA THR A 979 28.44 -21.48 0.42
C THR A 979 29.85 -20.91 0.60
N ALA A 980 30.37 -21.03 1.82
CA ALA A 980 31.75 -20.78 2.16
C ALA A 980 32.22 -21.88 3.12
N ASN A 981 33.45 -22.36 2.92
CA ASN A 981 34.10 -23.30 3.83
C ASN A 981 34.16 -22.67 5.25
N PRO A 982 33.53 -23.26 6.29
CA PRO A 982 33.43 -22.67 7.62
C PRO A 982 34.74 -22.68 8.42
N GLN A 983 35.83 -23.21 7.85
CA GLN A 983 37.18 -23.09 8.41
C GLN A 983 37.93 -21.84 7.90
N LEU A 984 37.43 -21.16 6.86
CA LEU A 984 38.02 -19.92 6.35
C LEU A 984 37.79 -18.78 7.37
N PRO A 985 38.81 -17.95 7.65
CA PRO A 985 38.61 -16.72 8.42
C PRO A 985 37.86 -15.68 7.56
N PRO A 986 37.14 -14.72 8.16
CA PRO A 986 36.24 -13.83 7.42
C PRO A 986 36.92 -12.96 6.36
N GLU A 987 38.22 -12.68 6.47
CA GLU A 987 39.02 -11.98 5.44
C GLU A 987 39.20 -12.77 4.14
N GLN A 988 39.04 -14.10 4.17
CA GLN A 988 39.15 -14.97 2.98
C GLN A 988 37.79 -15.24 2.31
N VAL A 989 36.67 -14.91 2.96
CA VAL A 989 35.33 -15.08 2.39
C VAL A 989 34.88 -13.78 1.71
N TYR A 990 35.22 -13.60 0.45
CA TYR A 990 34.92 -12.36 -0.30
C TYR A 990 34.60 -12.61 -1.78
N PHE A 991 33.97 -11.62 -2.41
CA PHE A 991 33.72 -11.55 -3.86
C PHE A 991 33.50 -10.11 -4.33
N GLY A 992 33.46 -9.87 -5.64
CA GLY A 992 33.24 -8.53 -6.16
C GLY A 992 33.14 -8.39 -7.68
N LEU A 993 33.01 -7.14 -8.10
CA LEU A 993 32.94 -6.69 -9.49
C LEU A 993 33.87 -5.49 -9.67
N ALA A 994 34.73 -5.55 -10.69
CA ALA A 994 35.64 -4.49 -11.09
C ALA A 994 35.59 -4.19 -12.60
N LEU A 995 36.15 -3.05 -12.99
CA LEU A 995 36.61 -2.75 -14.34
C LEU A 995 38.14 -2.78 -14.35
N ARG A 996 38.73 -3.42 -15.37
CA ARG A 996 40.18 -3.49 -15.57
C ARG A 996 40.58 -2.84 -16.89
N SER A 997 41.60 -1.99 -16.88
CA SER A 997 42.15 -1.33 -18.06
C SER A 997 43.11 -2.25 -18.83
N ALA A 998 43.37 -1.94 -20.10
CA ALA A 998 44.41 -2.64 -20.86
C ALA A 998 45.86 -2.41 -20.34
N ALA A 999 46.07 -1.43 -19.46
CA ALA A 999 47.35 -1.19 -18.79
C ALA A 999 47.48 -1.94 -17.44
N GLY A 1000 46.41 -2.58 -16.97
CA GLY A 1000 46.37 -3.33 -15.72
C GLY A 1000 45.77 -2.59 -14.52
N ASP A 1001 45.38 -1.31 -14.68
CA ASP A 1001 44.63 -0.59 -13.64
C ASP A 1001 43.31 -1.30 -13.37
N GLU A 1002 42.88 -1.35 -12.11
CA GLU A 1002 41.66 -2.05 -11.70
C GLU A 1002 40.86 -1.22 -10.71
N ILE A 1003 39.54 -1.12 -10.90
CA ILE A 1003 38.67 -0.38 -9.99
C ILE A 1003 37.31 -1.07 -9.79
N GLY A 1004 36.89 -1.25 -8.54
CA GLY A 1004 35.70 -2.06 -8.25
C GLY A 1004 35.17 -2.00 -6.82
N LEU A 1005 34.13 -2.80 -6.60
CA LEU A 1005 33.55 -3.09 -5.28
C LEU A 1005 34.02 -4.46 -4.81
N TYR A 1006 34.48 -4.52 -3.57
CA TYR A 1006 34.93 -5.72 -2.87
C TYR A 1006 34.01 -5.94 -1.66
N ILE A 1007 33.35 -7.09 -1.62
CA ILE A 1007 32.36 -7.46 -0.61
C ILE A 1007 32.94 -8.61 0.22
N GLN A 1008 33.20 -8.36 1.49
CA GLN A 1008 33.69 -9.34 2.45
C GLN A 1008 32.52 -9.83 3.32
N ALA A 1009 32.34 -11.14 3.45
CA ALA A 1009 31.40 -11.76 4.38
C ALA A 1009 32.03 -11.86 5.78
N VAL A 1010 31.56 -11.04 6.72
CA VAL A 1010 32.00 -11.10 8.13
C VAL A 1010 31.36 -12.29 8.86
N ASN A 1011 30.11 -12.57 8.51
CA ASN A 1011 29.33 -13.75 8.89
C ASN A 1011 28.12 -13.85 7.94
N LEU A 1012 27.31 -14.91 8.04
CA LEU A 1012 26.15 -15.17 7.17
C LEU A 1012 25.12 -14.02 7.06
N THR A 1013 25.12 -13.05 7.99
CA THR A 1013 24.20 -11.90 7.98
C THR A 1013 24.88 -10.52 7.99
N THR A 1014 26.20 -10.45 7.75
CA THR A 1014 26.97 -9.20 7.85
C THR A 1014 28.04 -9.10 6.76
N ILE A 1015 28.05 -8.00 6.02
CA ILE A 1015 29.09 -7.70 5.02
C ILE A 1015 29.89 -6.44 5.38
N ASN A 1016 31.17 -6.43 5.03
CA ASN A 1016 31.98 -5.22 4.92
C ASN A 1016 32.12 -4.86 3.44
N VAL A 1017 31.93 -3.58 3.12
CA VAL A 1017 32.00 -3.03 1.75
C VAL A 1017 33.26 -2.19 1.62
N TYR A 1018 34.11 -2.57 0.68
CA TYR A 1018 35.35 -1.89 0.35
C TYR A 1018 35.32 -1.37 -1.09
N GLN A 1019 35.98 -0.25 -1.34
CA GLN A 1019 36.41 0.15 -2.68
C GLN A 1019 37.76 -0.52 -2.95
N ARG A 1020 37.91 -1.16 -4.12
CA ARG A 1020 39.16 -1.76 -4.60
C ARG A 1020 39.75 -0.87 -5.70
N VAL A 1021 40.99 -0.44 -5.52
CA VAL A 1021 41.73 0.40 -6.50
C VAL A 1021 43.15 -0.16 -6.64
N ASN A 1022 43.49 -0.71 -7.81
CA ASN A 1022 44.80 -1.32 -8.10
C ASN A 1022 45.28 -2.33 -7.02
N GLY A 1023 44.35 -3.05 -6.38
CA GLY A 1023 44.60 -4.00 -5.28
C GLY A 1023 44.56 -3.41 -3.87
N GLU A 1024 44.54 -2.08 -3.70
CA GLU A 1024 44.34 -1.44 -2.39
C GLU A 1024 42.84 -1.45 -2.01
N LEU A 1025 42.54 -1.79 -0.75
CA LEU A 1025 41.17 -1.92 -0.23
C LEU A 1025 40.85 -0.82 0.78
N THR A 1026 40.00 0.13 0.39
CA THR A 1026 39.48 1.19 1.28
C THR A 1026 38.13 0.78 1.86
N PHE A 1027 38.05 0.56 3.18
CA PHE A 1027 36.79 0.27 3.87
C PHE A 1027 35.84 1.48 3.83
N ILE A 1028 34.57 1.25 3.50
CA ILE A 1028 33.53 2.29 3.48
C ILE A 1028 32.49 2.08 4.56
N VAL A 1029 31.89 0.89 4.63
CA VAL A 1029 30.73 0.63 5.49
C VAL A 1029 30.56 -0.86 5.79
N GLN A 1030 30.12 -1.17 7.00
CA GLN A 1030 29.62 -2.49 7.40
C GLN A 1030 28.09 -2.47 7.33
N GLN A 1031 27.49 -3.47 6.68
CA GLN A 1031 26.03 -3.57 6.51
C GLN A 1031 25.53 -4.93 7.05
N ALA A 1032 24.42 -4.88 7.79
CA ALA A 1032 23.66 -6.09 8.12
C ALA A 1032 22.77 -6.47 6.92
N THR A 1033 22.71 -7.76 6.61
CA THR A 1033 22.05 -8.30 5.42
C THR A 1033 21.37 -9.62 5.76
N ASN A 1034 20.13 -9.86 5.31
CA ASN A 1034 19.43 -11.12 5.62
C ASN A 1034 20.03 -12.32 4.87
N PHE A 1035 20.57 -12.07 3.66
CA PHE A 1035 21.42 -12.95 2.89
C PHE A 1035 22.54 -12.13 2.25
N ILE A 1036 23.71 -12.74 2.04
CA ILE A 1036 24.85 -12.09 1.41
C ILE A 1036 24.64 -12.02 -0.11
N THR A 1037 23.90 -11.01 -0.55
CA THR A 1037 23.65 -10.69 -1.97
C THR A 1037 24.07 -9.24 -2.24
N ALA A 1038 24.89 -9.05 -3.27
CA ALA A 1038 25.38 -7.75 -3.71
C ALA A 1038 25.06 -7.54 -5.19
N ARG A 1039 24.13 -6.61 -5.47
CA ARG A 1039 23.93 -6.06 -6.81
C ARG A 1039 24.86 -4.87 -6.99
N MET A 1040 26.00 -5.12 -7.63
CA MET A 1040 27.09 -4.18 -7.82
C MET A 1040 27.00 -3.54 -9.21
N ARG A 1041 27.23 -2.23 -9.29
CA ARG A 1041 27.23 -1.47 -10.54
C ARG A 1041 28.35 -0.44 -10.54
N LEU A 1042 29.04 -0.35 -11.66
CA LEU A 1042 30.18 0.53 -11.91
C LEU A 1042 29.79 1.49 -13.04
N ASP A 1043 29.47 2.74 -12.70
CA ASP A 1043 29.06 3.78 -13.64
C ASP A 1043 30.28 4.64 -14.04
N ARG A 1044 30.76 4.51 -15.29
CA ARG A 1044 31.93 5.23 -15.82
C ARG A 1044 31.51 6.49 -16.56
N ASP A 1045 31.92 7.65 -16.07
CA ASP A 1045 31.58 8.95 -16.64
C ASP A 1045 32.13 9.11 -18.08
N PRO A 1046 31.27 9.38 -19.09
CA PRO A 1046 31.70 9.60 -20.46
C PRO A 1046 32.55 10.86 -20.70
N ALA A 1047 32.63 11.79 -19.74
CA ALA A 1047 33.38 13.04 -19.84
C ALA A 1047 34.73 13.01 -19.09
N THR A 1048 34.77 12.48 -17.86
CA THR A 1048 36.02 12.41 -17.05
C THR A 1048 36.70 11.04 -17.05
N GLY A 1049 35.96 9.95 -17.28
CA GLY A 1049 36.46 8.58 -17.12
C GLY A 1049 36.41 8.07 -15.67
N ASN A 1050 36.02 8.92 -14.71
CA ASN A 1050 35.84 8.52 -13.31
C ASN A 1050 34.76 7.46 -13.17
N VAL A 1051 34.92 6.54 -12.22
CA VAL A 1051 33.96 5.47 -11.94
C VAL A 1051 33.24 5.75 -10.62
N THR A 1052 31.92 5.79 -10.68
CA THR A 1052 31.03 5.82 -9.51
C THR A 1052 30.64 4.39 -9.16
N LEU A 1053 30.95 3.97 -7.93
CA LEU A 1053 30.63 2.65 -7.41
C LEU A 1053 29.22 2.67 -6.80
N VAL A 1054 28.40 1.66 -7.09
CA VAL A 1054 27.02 1.55 -6.63
C VAL A 1054 26.75 0.12 -6.16
N LEU A 1055 26.18 -0.03 -4.95
CA LEU A 1055 25.79 -1.30 -4.36
C LEU A 1055 24.31 -1.22 -3.96
N ASN A 1056 23.51 -2.19 -4.39
CA ASN A 1056 22.08 -2.28 -4.07
C ASN A 1056 21.32 -0.97 -4.37
N ASP A 1057 21.58 -0.42 -5.56
CA ASP A 1057 21.13 0.88 -6.08
C ASP A 1057 21.55 2.15 -5.31
N ALA A 1058 22.37 2.04 -4.25
CA ALA A 1058 22.96 3.17 -3.52
C ALA A 1058 24.43 3.43 -3.91
N ALA A 1059 24.85 4.69 -4.06
CA ALA A 1059 26.23 5.04 -4.37
C ALA A 1059 27.17 4.86 -3.16
N ILE A 1060 28.37 4.31 -3.39
CA ILE A 1060 29.34 3.91 -2.37
C ILE A 1060 30.61 4.75 -2.51
N GLY A 1061 30.77 5.70 -1.58
CA GLY A 1061 31.90 6.64 -1.55
C GLY A 1061 31.79 7.77 -2.60
N GLN A 1062 32.91 8.42 -2.88
CA GLN A 1062 33.02 9.43 -3.94
C GLN A 1062 33.35 8.77 -5.29
N PRO A 1063 33.03 9.40 -6.44
CA PRO A 1063 33.51 8.96 -7.76
C PRO A 1063 35.03 8.93 -7.79
N LEU A 1064 35.60 7.80 -8.22
CA LEU A 1064 37.03 7.55 -8.19
C LEU A 1064 37.66 7.82 -9.56
N ALA A 1065 38.88 8.35 -9.58
CA ALA A 1065 39.67 8.47 -10.80
C ALA A 1065 40.12 7.07 -11.27
N PHE A 1066 40.05 6.84 -12.58
CA PHE A 1066 40.42 5.57 -13.20
C PHE A 1066 41.24 5.83 -14.48
N VAL A 1067 40.73 5.48 -15.66
CA VAL A 1067 41.36 5.73 -16.96
C VAL A 1067 40.48 6.62 -17.84
N ALA A 1068 41.12 7.38 -18.74
CA ALA A 1068 40.46 8.35 -19.64
C ALA A 1068 39.21 7.76 -20.33
N PRO A 1069 38.17 8.57 -20.65
CA PRO A 1069 36.85 8.07 -21.07
C PRO A 1069 36.86 7.04 -22.20
N ASP A 1070 37.78 7.19 -23.14
CA ASP A 1070 37.86 6.37 -24.35
C ASP A 1070 39.05 5.39 -24.34
N ALA A 1071 39.60 5.07 -23.15
CA ALA A 1071 40.51 3.95 -22.96
C ALA A 1071 39.73 2.61 -22.90
N PRO A 1072 40.27 1.50 -23.46
CA PRO A 1072 39.62 0.19 -23.41
C PRO A 1072 39.64 -0.39 -22.00
N VAL A 1073 38.48 -0.88 -21.56
CA VAL A 1073 38.29 -1.55 -20.26
C VAL A 1073 37.51 -2.85 -20.44
N VAL A 1074 37.65 -3.79 -19.51
CA VAL A 1074 36.85 -5.01 -19.44
C VAL A 1074 36.25 -5.18 -18.03
N PRO A 1075 35.04 -5.73 -17.89
CA PRO A 1075 34.51 -6.10 -16.59
C PRO A 1075 35.19 -7.37 -16.08
N LEU A 1076 35.41 -7.42 -14.77
CA LEU A 1076 36.07 -8.50 -14.04
C LEU A 1076 35.19 -8.89 -12.86
N LEU A 1077 34.79 -10.16 -12.78
CA LEU A 1077 34.27 -10.76 -11.55
C LEU A 1077 35.41 -11.40 -10.78
N PHE A 1078 35.37 -11.36 -9.45
CA PHE A 1078 36.34 -12.04 -8.60
C PHE A 1078 35.69 -12.65 -7.35
N VAL A 1079 36.28 -13.73 -6.84
CA VAL A 1079 35.88 -14.46 -5.63
C VAL A 1079 37.11 -15.04 -4.95
N GLY A 1080 37.10 -15.15 -3.62
CA GLY A 1080 38.16 -15.84 -2.89
C GLY A 1080 38.32 -17.29 -3.35
N ASP A 1081 39.56 -17.74 -3.49
CA ASP A 1081 39.86 -19.16 -3.73
C ASP A 1081 39.80 -19.96 -2.41
N GLY A 1082 39.75 -21.30 -2.47
CA GLY A 1082 39.83 -22.15 -1.27
C GLY A 1082 38.51 -22.46 -0.56
N GLY A 1083 37.38 -22.49 -1.29
CA GLY A 1083 36.09 -22.94 -0.74
C GLY A 1083 34.98 -21.88 -0.65
N VAL A 1084 35.12 -20.74 -1.34
CA VAL A 1084 34.04 -19.74 -1.49
C VAL A 1084 33.31 -19.99 -2.81
N VAL A 1085 31.98 -20.07 -2.78
CA VAL A 1085 31.15 -20.26 -3.98
C VAL A 1085 29.96 -19.31 -3.97
N VAL A 1086 29.80 -18.57 -5.06
CA VAL A 1086 28.74 -17.59 -5.29
C VAL A 1086 27.92 -17.94 -6.54
N SER A 1087 26.65 -17.56 -6.58
CA SER A 1087 25.86 -17.54 -7.82
C SER A 1087 25.97 -16.17 -8.47
N VAL A 1088 26.08 -16.16 -9.79
CA VAL A 1088 25.99 -14.99 -10.65
C VAL A 1088 24.70 -15.12 -11.46
N THR A 1089 23.72 -14.27 -11.18
CA THR A 1089 22.39 -14.28 -11.82
C THR A 1089 22.24 -13.19 -12.88
N ASP A 1090 23.11 -12.19 -12.86
CA ASP A 1090 23.17 -11.08 -13.80
C ASP A 1090 24.63 -10.65 -13.95
N TRP A 1091 25.11 -10.47 -15.17
CA TRP A 1091 26.39 -9.85 -15.48
C TRP A 1091 26.30 -9.20 -16.87
N ARG A 1092 26.31 -7.86 -16.91
CA ARG A 1092 26.02 -7.08 -18.11
C ARG A 1092 26.84 -5.80 -18.20
N VAL A 1093 26.94 -5.28 -19.42
CA VAL A 1093 27.58 -3.98 -19.71
C VAL A 1093 26.65 -3.08 -20.51
N THR A 1094 26.73 -1.76 -20.30
CA THR A 1094 26.09 -0.79 -21.18
C THR A 1094 27.13 -0.16 -22.10
N LEU A 1095 26.94 -0.32 -23.41
CA LEU A 1095 27.77 0.25 -24.46
C LEU A 1095 27.20 1.60 -24.93
N ARG A 1096 28.10 2.55 -25.21
CA ARG A 1096 27.82 3.87 -25.80
C ARG A 1096 27.32 3.76 -27.24
#